data_AF-A0A7V6SHJ7-F1
#
_entry.id   AF-A0A7V6SHJ7-F1
#
_cell.length_a   1.000
_cell.length_b   1.000
_cell.length_c   1.000
_cell.angle_alpha   90.00
_cell.angle_beta   90.00
_cell.angle_gamma   90.00
#
_symmetry.space_group_name_H-M   'P 1'
#
loop_
_entity.id
_entity.type
_entity.pdbx_description
1 polymer ?
#
loop_
_entity_poly.entity_id
_entity_poly.type
_entity_poly.pdbx_seq_one_letter_code
_entity_poly.pdbx_strand_id
1 'polypeptide(L)'
;RLDGLTEVFPDTDLFALPLEELKDFLTALGSDPAALRYLPELNSLHLQLDHLGLTDLLADLHTRGAPAEAVPAELELAWWASVLEEILASDPELAHQDGASLNALVDAFRELDRAQVASLPGPVRRAVDRRRARAIADDKEAAREFWVTLADPHGAQLRELRLTYPELTVASRPVWVVPPLAVGQALPAVQEIDLLVVDGAQHTPTAHVVAAISRAAQVVIVGDTTRPGTGLIDDIAGTLPAVVLPTDRSRREEHIASFLAGGGWEGVVDTLPAPPSPSRIRLHLVEGFGMPALGTVAVEAVPAEVEKVLQLARRHLREDQSVAVISLSRTTAGAIRHAAAKDGELARALAEPDRFVVVDVEEASGLQRDAVILSVGFGKTPHGRVLHRFGPVSAPEGLALMVDALDAVAHDLEIVSCLAPEDIERDRLHHPGAELLAELLDFASDRPAAPGSTKARSQPAEGEADRLLLDLTERLHRLGLVVVPRYGFEGAVRIPLAVGHPSRPGELFVGVLTDDADYVAEPSLRRRDRYWVERLEARGWVPHMAFSQAVFMDPQREARAIAAKVRDAMGGPAGSLPFPVPSAASAPAGPSAASASAGPSAASAPTGPSAASAPAGPSAASAPAAPSAASAPAAPSADDAAALSADDGGAPSPGDEAVRRAEDPADEAPEAPAGPTAVQMSFEDMLEERGPRPDVPRGRPIKEYSDDQLDALTAWIASDGEQREVAAMVAALRSELGITRKGSRIDQVLRAAAERHGG
;
A
#
# COMPACT_ATOMS: atom_id res chain seq x y z
N ARG A 1 -68.33 -18.58 35.64
CA ARG A 1 -68.54 -20.05 35.54
C ARG A 1 -67.16 -20.67 35.48
N LEU A 2 -66.85 -21.62 36.36
CA LEU A 2 -65.54 -22.27 36.40
C LEU A 2 -65.27 -23.09 35.15
N ASP A 3 -66.32 -23.72 34.58
CA ASP A 3 -66.22 -24.56 33.39
C ASP A 3 -65.52 -23.86 32.20
N GLY A 4 -65.81 -22.58 31.97
CA GLY A 4 -65.19 -21.80 30.89
C GLY A 4 -63.78 -21.30 31.19
N LEU A 5 -63.33 -21.34 32.45
CA LEU A 5 -61.94 -21.07 32.83
C LEU A 5 -61.08 -22.33 32.73
N THR A 6 -61.67 -23.52 32.96
CA THR A 6 -60.97 -24.81 32.83
C THR A 6 -60.53 -25.10 31.40
N GLU A 7 -61.26 -24.61 30.40
CA GLU A 7 -60.84 -24.66 28.98
C GLU A 7 -59.63 -23.76 28.67
N VAL A 8 -59.42 -22.69 29.44
CA VAL A 8 -58.33 -21.71 29.24
C VAL A 8 -57.07 -22.09 30.01
N PHE A 9 -57.20 -22.84 31.11
CA PHE A 9 -56.09 -23.32 31.94
C PHE A 9 -56.07 -24.86 32.02
N PRO A 10 -55.73 -25.56 30.93
CA PRO A 10 -55.83 -27.02 30.85
C PRO A 10 -54.91 -27.75 31.84
N ASP A 11 -53.84 -27.10 32.28
CA ASP A 11 -52.85 -27.67 33.20
C ASP A 11 -53.22 -27.49 34.69
N THR A 12 -54.31 -26.78 34.99
CA THR A 12 -54.79 -26.55 36.36
C THR A 12 -56.21 -27.06 36.53
N ASP A 13 -56.39 -28.11 37.35
CA ASP A 13 -57.74 -28.58 37.70
C ASP A 13 -58.39 -27.65 38.73
N LEU A 14 -59.11 -26.65 38.21
CA LEU A 14 -59.79 -25.62 39.01
C LEU A 14 -60.87 -26.18 39.93
N PHE A 15 -61.35 -27.41 39.70
CA PHE A 15 -62.34 -28.06 40.56
C PHE A 15 -61.71 -28.84 41.72
N ALA A 16 -60.40 -29.13 41.64
CA ALA A 16 -59.65 -29.82 42.68
C ALA A 16 -58.96 -28.86 43.68
N LEU A 17 -58.91 -27.56 43.38
CA LEU A 17 -58.26 -26.57 44.23
C LEU A 17 -59.02 -26.31 45.55
N PRO A 18 -58.31 -26.19 46.70
CA PRO A 18 -58.89 -25.70 47.94
C PRO A 18 -59.57 -24.33 47.75
N LEU A 19 -60.69 -24.11 48.43
CA LEU A 19 -61.55 -22.93 48.20
C LEU A 19 -60.83 -21.58 48.38
N GLU A 20 -59.91 -21.47 49.34
CA GLU A 20 -59.14 -20.24 49.54
C GLU A 20 -58.11 -20.02 48.43
N GLU A 21 -57.45 -21.08 47.95
CA GLU A 21 -56.52 -20.99 46.81
C GLU A 21 -57.26 -20.65 45.52
N LEU A 22 -58.44 -21.24 45.31
CA LEU A 22 -59.30 -20.90 44.18
C LEU A 22 -59.77 -19.45 44.24
N LYS A 23 -60.10 -18.95 45.43
CA LYS A 23 -60.51 -17.56 45.64
C LYS A 23 -59.35 -16.60 45.39
N ASP A 24 -58.15 -16.90 45.89
CA ASP A 24 -56.96 -16.09 45.64
C ASP A 24 -56.59 -16.09 44.16
N PHE A 25 -56.65 -17.24 43.49
CA PHE A 25 -56.44 -17.38 42.05
C PHE A 25 -57.44 -16.57 41.22
N LEU A 26 -58.74 -16.68 41.52
CA LEU A 26 -59.79 -15.90 40.85
C LEU A 26 -59.69 -14.40 41.14
N THR A 27 -59.23 -14.01 42.34
CA THR A 27 -59.02 -12.61 42.71
C THR A 27 -57.80 -12.03 41.99
N ALA A 28 -56.72 -12.82 41.83
CA ALA A 28 -55.56 -12.47 41.03
C ALA A 28 -55.92 -12.32 39.54
N LEU A 29 -56.68 -13.26 38.98
CA LEU A 29 -57.20 -13.17 37.60
C LEU A 29 -58.12 -11.96 37.40
N GLY A 30 -58.93 -11.62 38.40
CA GLY A 30 -59.82 -10.47 38.37
C GLY A 30 -59.12 -9.12 38.62
N SER A 31 -57.85 -9.13 39.03
CA SER A 31 -57.10 -7.91 39.33
C SER A 31 -56.66 -7.12 38.09
N ASP A 32 -56.55 -7.79 36.93
CA ASP A 32 -56.32 -7.18 35.61
C ASP A 32 -57.32 -7.72 34.56
N PRO A 33 -58.56 -7.17 34.51
CA PRO A 33 -59.57 -7.58 33.54
C PRO A 33 -59.21 -7.26 32.08
N ALA A 34 -58.22 -6.38 31.85
CA ALA A 34 -57.76 -6.05 30.52
C ALA A 34 -56.85 -7.16 29.98
N ALA A 35 -55.97 -7.73 30.81
CA ALA A 35 -55.11 -8.86 30.45
C ALA A 35 -55.91 -10.08 29.97
N LEU A 36 -57.06 -10.38 30.60
CA LEU A 36 -57.96 -11.48 30.21
C LEU A 36 -58.47 -11.38 28.75
N ARG A 37 -58.54 -10.17 28.17
CA ARG A 37 -58.99 -9.98 26.78
C ARG A 37 -57.92 -10.33 25.76
N TYR A 38 -56.65 -10.21 26.14
CA TYR A 38 -55.50 -10.48 25.27
C TYR A 38 -54.94 -11.90 25.46
N LEU A 39 -55.36 -12.64 26.48
CA LEU A 39 -54.91 -14.02 26.74
C LEU A 39 -55.06 -14.97 25.53
N PRO A 40 -56.18 -15.00 24.79
CA PRO A 40 -56.30 -15.87 23.61
C PRO A 40 -55.30 -15.53 22.52
N GLU A 41 -55.04 -14.23 22.33
CA GLU A 41 -54.07 -13.72 21.37
C GLU A 41 -52.64 -14.04 21.82
N LEU A 42 -52.33 -13.85 23.10
CA LEU A 42 -51.04 -14.22 23.71
C LEU A 42 -50.78 -15.73 23.61
N ASN A 43 -51.78 -16.57 23.88
CA ASN A 43 -51.67 -18.03 23.71
C ASN A 43 -51.44 -18.41 22.25
N SER A 44 -52.15 -17.77 21.31
CA SER A 44 -51.93 -17.99 19.88
C SER A 44 -50.51 -17.60 19.44
N LEU A 45 -50.01 -16.46 19.92
CA LEU A 45 -48.64 -16.01 19.64
C LEU A 45 -47.60 -16.94 20.27
N HIS A 46 -47.84 -17.39 21.51
CA HIS A 46 -46.97 -18.36 22.19
C HIS A 46 -46.87 -19.67 21.40
N LEU A 47 -47.99 -20.22 20.93
CA LEU A 47 -48.02 -21.42 20.09
C LEU A 47 -47.31 -21.21 18.74
N GLN A 48 -47.43 -20.04 18.14
CA GLN A 48 -46.72 -19.72 16.90
C GLN A 48 -45.20 -19.67 17.13
N LEU A 49 -44.75 -19.03 18.21
CA LEU A 49 -43.34 -18.93 18.56
C LEU A 49 -42.75 -20.29 18.99
N ASP A 50 -43.55 -21.14 19.64
CA ASP A 50 -43.18 -22.52 19.95
C ASP A 50 -43.00 -23.35 18.68
N HIS A 51 -43.88 -23.20 17.68
CA HIS A 51 -43.72 -23.86 16.38
C HIS A 51 -42.45 -23.41 15.63
N LEU A 52 -41.97 -22.19 15.90
CA LEU A 52 -40.70 -21.66 15.37
C LEU A 52 -39.47 -22.06 16.20
N GLY A 53 -39.66 -22.78 17.32
CA GLY A 53 -38.57 -23.20 18.21
C GLY A 53 -38.01 -22.10 19.12
N LEU A 54 -38.75 -21.00 19.31
CA LEU A 54 -38.30 -19.84 20.10
C LEU A 54 -38.65 -19.92 21.60
N THR A 55 -39.09 -21.10 22.07
CA THR A 55 -39.61 -21.33 23.42
C THR A 55 -38.58 -21.03 24.50
N ASP A 56 -37.34 -21.49 24.32
CA ASP A 56 -36.25 -21.25 25.28
C ASP A 56 -35.86 -19.76 25.35
N LEU A 57 -35.83 -19.08 24.20
CA LEU A 57 -35.57 -17.64 24.13
C LEU A 57 -36.67 -16.84 24.83
N LEU A 58 -37.94 -17.20 24.62
CA LEU A 58 -39.06 -16.56 25.29
C LEU A 58 -39.01 -16.76 26.81
N ALA A 59 -38.68 -17.98 27.26
CA ALA A 59 -38.54 -18.28 28.67
C ALA A 59 -37.40 -17.46 29.32
N ASP A 60 -36.26 -17.32 28.63
CA ASP A 60 -35.15 -16.49 29.08
C ASP A 60 -35.53 -15.00 29.16
N LEU A 61 -36.10 -14.43 28.09
CA LEU A 61 -36.54 -13.03 28.05
C LEU A 61 -37.57 -12.72 29.15
N HIS A 62 -38.50 -13.64 29.38
CA HIS A 62 -39.49 -13.52 30.44
C HIS A 62 -38.82 -13.55 31.83
N THR A 63 -37.89 -14.48 32.06
CA THR A 63 -37.17 -14.63 33.33
C THR A 63 -36.32 -13.40 33.66
N ARG A 64 -35.67 -12.80 32.66
CA ARG A 64 -34.87 -11.57 32.82
C ARG A 64 -35.71 -10.30 32.92
N GLY A 65 -37.00 -10.37 32.58
CA GLY A 65 -37.86 -9.19 32.49
C GLY A 65 -37.36 -8.20 31.44
N ALA A 66 -36.93 -8.70 30.27
CA ALA A 66 -36.36 -7.87 29.21
C ALA A 66 -37.37 -6.81 28.73
N PRO A 67 -36.96 -5.53 28.57
CA PRO A 67 -37.86 -4.50 28.07
C PRO A 67 -38.23 -4.79 26.61
N ALA A 68 -39.46 -4.45 26.20
CA ALA A 68 -39.96 -4.72 24.85
C ALA A 68 -39.06 -4.16 23.74
N GLU A 69 -38.41 -3.02 24.00
CA GLU A 69 -37.46 -2.38 23.08
C GLU A 69 -36.18 -3.20 22.84
N ALA A 70 -35.78 -4.07 23.77
CA ALA A 70 -34.60 -4.91 23.65
C ALA A 70 -34.86 -6.26 22.95
N VAL A 71 -36.13 -6.68 22.86
CA VAL A 71 -36.51 -7.99 22.31
C VAL A 71 -35.99 -8.22 20.88
N PRO A 72 -36.05 -7.26 19.93
CA PRO A 72 -35.50 -7.46 18.59
C PRO A 72 -33.99 -7.75 18.60
N ALA A 73 -33.21 -6.99 19.38
CA ALA A 73 -31.77 -7.16 19.47
C ALA A 73 -31.38 -8.50 20.13
N GLU A 74 -32.14 -8.95 21.13
CA GLU A 74 -31.94 -10.25 21.78
C GLU A 74 -32.27 -11.41 20.84
N LEU A 75 -33.30 -11.28 20.01
CA LEU A 75 -33.62 -12.28 18.98
C LEU A 75 -32.52 -12.35 17.91
N GLU A 76 -32.04 -11.20 17.43
CA GLU A 76 -30.91 -11.15 16.48
C GLU A 76 -29.66 -11.80 17.09
N LEU A 77 -29.34 -11.50 18.35
CA LEU A 77 -28.21 -12.11 19.05
C LEU A 77 -28.36 -13.63 19.14
N ALA A 78 -29.53 -14.12 19.55
CA ALA A 78 -29.80 -15.55 19.68
C ALA A 78 -29.71 -16.27 18.31
N TRP A 79 -30.24 -15.64 17.25
CA TRP A 79 -30.13 -16.15 15.89
C TRP A 79 -28.69 -16.28 15.44
N TRP A 80 -27.91 -15.19 15.53
CA TRP A 80 -26.52 -15.18 15.10
C TRP A 80 -25.66 -16.13 15.94
N ALA A 81 -25.87 -16.19 17.25
CA ALA A 81 -25.19 -17.12 18.13
C ALA A 81 -25.47 -18.58 17.72
N SER A 82 -26.72 -18.92 17.39
CA SER A 82 -27.09 -20.25 16.92
C SER A 82 -26.42 -20.60 15.59
N VAL A 83 -26.32 -19.64 14.66
CA VAL A 83 -25.61 -19.82 13.38
C VAL A 83 -24.12 -20.08 13.63
N LEU A 84 -23.48 -19.33 14.54
CA LEU A 84 -22.08 -19.56 14.88
C LEU A 84 -21.90 -20.93 15.55
N GLU A 85 -22.77 -21.32 16.47
CA GLU A 85 -22.73 -22.64 17.10
C GLU A 85 -22.82 -23.77 16.07
N GLU A 86 -23.69 -23.64 15.07
CA GLU A 86 -23.80 -24.61 13.97
C GLU A 86 -22.53 -24.64 13.09
N ILE A 87 -21.93 -23.48 12.81
CA ILE A 87 -20.66 -23.40 12.08
C ILE A 87 -19.53 -24.08 12.86
N LEU A 88 -19.42 -23.79 14.16
CA LEU A 88 -18.41 -24.40 15.04
C LEU A 88 -18.66 -25.91 15.23
N ALA A 89 -19.92 -26.35 15.27
CA ALA A 89 -20.26 -27.76 15.34
C ALA A 89 -19.91 -28.52 14.04
N SER A 90 -20.01 -27.83 12.90
CA SER A 90 -19.69 -28.38 11.58
C SER A 90 -18.18 -28.54 11.34
N ASP A 91 -17.35 -27.70 11.96
CA ASP A 91 -15.90 -27.71 11.83
C ASP A 91 -15.18 -27.84 13.19
N PRO A 92 -14.71 -29.06 13.54
CA PRO A 92 -13.97 -29.30 14.78
C PRO A 92 -12.68 -28.49 14.92
N GLU A 93 -12.05 -28.07 13.81
CA GLU A 93 -10.82 -27.28 13.86
C GLU A 93 -11.10 -25.84 14.30
N LEU A 94 -12.28 -25.29 13.97
CA LEU A 94 -12.73 -23.98 14.42
C LEU A 94 -13.24 -24.00 15.87
N ALA A 95 -13.88 -25.10 16.29
CA ALA A 95 -14.43 -25.24 17.65
C ALA A 95 -13.38 -25.13 18.78
N HIS A 96 -12.11 -25.48 18.50
CA HIS A 96 -11.04 -25.49 19.50
C HIS A 96 -10.15 -24.26 19.48
N GLN A 97 -10.40 -23.31 18.57
CA GLN A 97 -9.57 -22.13 18.40
C GLN A 97 -10.36 -20.90 18.84
N ASP A 98 -9.85 -20.18 19.83
CA ASP A 98 -10.34 -18.84 20.16
C ASP A 98 -9.43 -17.78 19.52
N GLY A 99 -9.89 -16.52 19.47
CA GLY A 99 -9.12 -15.42 18.88
C GLY A 99 -7.74 -15.21 19.51
N ALA A 100 -7.60 -15.53 20.80
CA ALA A 100 -6.32 -15.43 21.50
C ALA A 100 -5.35 -16.54 21.06
N SER A 101 -5.84 -17.77 20.90
CA SER A 101 -5.05 -18.90 20.39
C SER A 101 -4.64 -18.69 18.94
N LEU A 102 -5.52 -18.17 18.09
CA LEU A 102 -5.20 -17.82 16.70
C LEU A 102 -4.09 -16.77 16.63
N ASN A 103 -4.19 -15.69 17.42
CA ASN A 103 -3.15 -14.68 17.51
C ASN A 103 -1.82 -15.27 18.00
N ALA A 104 -1.84 -16.14 19.02
CA ALA A 104 -0.64 -16.81 19.52
C ALA A 104 0.01 -17.75 18.48
N LEU A 105 -0.80 -18.46 17.69
CA LEU A 105 -0.32 -19.30 16.59
C LEU A 105 0.34 -18.48 15.49
N VAL A 106 -0.28 -17.36 15.11
CA VAL A 106 0.27 -16.42 14.11
C VAL A 106 1.59 -15.82 14.60
N ASP A 107 1.69 -15.43 15.87
CA ASP A 107 2.93 -14.92 16.46
C ASP A 107 4.03 -15.98 16.51
N ALA A 108 3.70 -17.21 16.91
CA ALA A 108 4.64 -18.33 16.89
C ALA A 108 5.12 -18.65 15.46
N PHE A 109 4.22 -18.61 14.47
CA PHE A 109 4.57 -18.76 13.06
C PHE A 109 5.58 -17.70 12.63
N ARG A 110 5.33 -16.41 12.93
CA ARG A 110 6.25 -15.31 12.59
C ARG A 110 7.64 -15.53 13.19
N GLU A 111 7.70 -15.92 14.46
CA GLU A 111 8.96 -16.18 15.15
C GLU A 111 9.73 -17.34 14.53
N LEU A 112 9.06 -18.48 14.32
CA LEU A 112 9.65 -19.68 13.73
C LEU A 112 10.11 -19.45 12.29
N ASP A 113 9.34 -18.70 11.50
CA ASP A 113 9.71 -18.37 10.13
C ASP A 113 10.94 -17.46 10.07
N ARG A 114 11.04 -16.47 10.97
CA ARG A 114 12.27 -15.65 11.12
C ARG A 114 13.47 -16.50 11.53
N ALA A 115 13.29 -17.41 12.49
CA ALA A 115 14.34 -18.31 12.94
C ALA A 115 14.80 -19.25 11.80
N GLN A 116 13.86 -19.75 10.99
CA GLN A 116 14.16 -20.54 9.81
C GLN A 116 15.01 -19.75 8.82
N VAL A 117 14.59 -18.53 8.44
CA VAL A 117 15.33 -17.67 7.51
C VAL A 117 16.73 -17.36 8.04
N ALA A 118 16.86 -17.04 9.33
CA ALA A 118 18.14 -16.79 9.98
C ALA A 118 19.08 -18.02 10.00
N SER A 119 18.52 -19.24 9.89
CA SER A 119 19.30 -20.49 9.86
C SER A 119 19.89 -20.81 8.47
N LEU A 120 19.35 -20.25 7.38
CA LEU A 120 19.73 -20.57 6.00
C LEU A 120 21.21 -20.30 5.63
N PRO A 121 21.88 -19.25 6.12
CA PRO A 121 23.28 -18.99 5.78
C PRO A 121 24.25 -20.07 6.29
N GLY A 122 23.92 -20.74 7.39
CA GLY A 122 24.81 -21.71 8.05
C GLY A 122 25.14 -22.93 7.19
N PRO A 123 24.15 -23.66 6.64
CA PRO A 123 24.36 -24.73 5.66
C PRO A 123 25.15 -24.28 4.42
N VAL A 124 24.88 -23.09 3.88
CA VAL A 124 25.57 -22.55 2.70
C VAL A 124 27.06 -22.30 3.00
N ARG A 125 27.38 -21.63 4.11
CA ARG A 125 28.78 -21.41 4.53
C ARG A 125 29.55 -22.72 4.67
N ARG A 126 28.93 -23.73 5.32
CA ARG A 126 29.52 -25.08 5.44
C ARG A 126 29.71 -25.78 4.10
N ALA A 127 28.82 -25.58 3.13
CA ALA A 127 28.99 -26.12 1.78
C ALA A 127 30.16 -25.46 1.05
N VAL A 128 30.28 -24.12 1.12
CA VAL A 128 31.39 -23.36 0.52
C VAL A 128 32.73 -23.74 1.16
N ASP A 129 32.80 -23.83 2.49
CA ASP A 129 34.03 -24.23 3.19
C ASP A 129 34.48 -25.64 2.80
N ARG A 130 33.54 -26.59 2.65
CA ARG A 130 33.84 -27.94 2.17
C ARG A 130 34.33 -27.94 0.73
N ARG A 131 33.72 -27.15 -0.16
CA ARG A 131 34.17 -27.02 -1.56
C ARG A 131 35.59 -26.46 -1.62
N ARG A 132 35.88 -25.40 -0.86
CA ARG A 132 37.23 -24.82 -0.75
C ARG A 132 38.25 -25.82 -0.20
N ALA A 133 37.92 -26.50 0.90
CA ALA A 133 38.81 -27.50 1.49
C ALA A 133 39.12 -28.66 0.53
N ARG A 134 38.12 -29.10 -0.24
CA ARG A 134 38.30 -30.11 -1.28
C ARG A 134 39.21 -29.62 -2.40
N ALA A 135 38.96 -28.43 -2.95
CA ALA A 135 39.81 -27.85 -4.00
C ALA A 135 41.29 -27.72 -3.56
N ILE A 136 41.54 -27.34 -2.30
CA ILE A 136 42.90 -27.29 -1.73
C ILE A 136 43.50 -28.70 -1.56
N ALA A 137 42.69 -29.69 -1.19
CA ALA A 137 43.15 -31.05 -1.00
C ALA A 137 43.48 -31.75 -2.32
N ASP A 138 42.73 -31.44 -3.37
CA ASP A 138 42.91 -31.99 -4.72
C ASP A 138 44.24 -31.52 -5.35
N ASP A 139 44.64 -30.26 -5.13
CA ASP A 139 45.96 -29.75 -5.53
C ASP A 139 46.55 -28.74 -4.52
N LYS A 140 47.41 -29.26 -3.63
CA LYS A 140 48.04 -28.46 -2.58
C LYS A 140 49.13 -27.53 -3.08
N GLU A 141 49.80 -27.88 -4.18
CA GLU A 141 50.89 -27.09 -4.73
C GLU A 141 50.32 -25.86 -5.42
N ALA A 142 49.33 -26.05 -6.31
CA ALA A 142 48.60 -24.95 -6.93
C ALA A 142 47.91 -24.05 -5.89
N ALA A 143 47.35 -24.62 -4.82
CA ALA A 143 46.75 -23.84 -3.73
C ALA A 143 47.77 -22.92 -3.02
N ARG A 144 49.01 -23.40 -2.84
CA ARG A 144 50.09 -22.61 -2.25
C ARG A 144 50.53 -21.49 -3.18
N GLU A 145 50.72 -21.78 -4.47
CA GLU A 145 51.09 -20.77 -5.46
C GLU A 145 50.00 -19.71 -5.60
N PHE A 146 48.74 -20.12 -5.70
CA PHE A 146 47.58 -19.22 -5.71
C PHE A 146 47.57 -18.27 -4.51
N TRP A 147 47.86 -18.77 -3.31
CA TRP A 147 47.93 -17.94 -2.10
C TRP A 147 49.08 -16.93 -2.16
N VAL A 148 50.24 -17.33 -2.70
CA VAL A 148 51.38 -16.42 -2.91
C VAL A 148 51.04 -15.33 -3.93
N THR A 149 50.38 -15.69 -5.04
CA THR A 149 49.94 -14.72 -6.06
C THR A 149 48.94 -13.72 -5.48
N LEU A 150 47.98 -14.18 -4.66
CA LEU A 150 47.02 -13.30 -3.97
C LEU A 150 47.67 -12.38 -2.93
N ALA A 151 48.79 -12.78 -2.35
CA ALA A 151 49.53 -12.01 -1.36
C ALA A 151 50.44 -10.93 -1.98
N ASP A 152 50.53 -10.83 -3.32
CA ASP A 152 51.33 -9.82 -3.98
C ASP A 152 50.77 -8.40 -3.70
N PRO A 153 51.58 -7.49 -3.13
CA PRO A 153 51.16 -6.12 -2.85
C PRO A 153 50.78 -5.30 -4.10
N HIS A 154 51.18 -5.70 -5.30
CA HIS A 154 50.77 -5.06 -6.56
C HIS A 154 49.40 -5.54 -7.05
N GLY A 155 48.82 -6.55 -6.38
CA GLY A 155 47.52 -7.13 -6.71
C GLY A 155 47.60 -8.15 -7.84
N ALA A 156 46.80 -9.21 -7.73
CA ALA A 156 46.66 -10.21 -8.77
C ALA A 156 45.52 -9.84 -9.74
N GLN A 157 45.76 -9.96 -11.05
CA GLN A 157 44.71 -9.74 -12.05
C GLN A 157 43.74 -10.92 -12.06
N LEU A 158 42.44 -10.64 -11.88
CA LEU A 158 41.40 -11.69 -11.82
C LEU A 158 41.41 -12.60 -13.05
N ARG A 159 41.63 -12.03 -14.25
CA ARG A 159 41.72 -12.79 -15.49
C ARG A 159 42.85 -13.81 -15.47
N GLU A 160 44.02 -13.41 -14.95
CA GLU A 160 45.19 -14.28 -14.84
C GLU A 160 44.96 -15.38 -13.81
N LEU A 161 44.42 -15.05 -12.64
CA LEU A 161 44.05 -16.03 -11.62
C LEU A 161 43.05 -17.06 -12.15
N ARG A 162 42.06 -16.62 -12.96
CA ARG A 162 41.06 -17.53 -13.53
C ARG A 162 41.66 -18.47 -14.57
N LEU A 163 42.61 -17.99 -15.37
CA LEU A 163 43.29 -18.80 -16.38
C LEU A 163 44.25 -19.81 -15.74
N THR A 164 44.98 -19.41 -14.70
CA THR A 164 46.01 -20.24 -14.06
C THR A 164 45.42 -21.17 -12.97
N TYR A 165 44.42 -20.70 -12.21
CA TYR A 165 43.84 -21.41 -11.07
C TYR A 165 42.29 -21.39 -11.07
N PRO A 166 41.62 -21.93 -12.11
CA PRO A 166 40.17 -21.81 -12.29
C PRO A 166 39.36 -22.37 -11.11
N GLU A 167 39.63 -23.61 -10.70
CA GLU A 167 38.92 -24.30 -9.62
C GLU A 167 39.12 -23.61 -8.26
N LEU A 168 40.35 -23.21 -7.94
CA LEU A 168 40.67 -22.55 -6.67
C LEU A 168 40.06 -21.15 -6.58
N THR A 169 40.00 -20.42 -7.69
CA THR A 169 39.39 -19.08 -7.74
C THR A 169 37.89 -19.17 -7.45
N VAL A 170 37.16 -20.07 -8.13
CA VAL A 170 35.71 -20.26 -7.94
C VAL A 170 35.39 -20.88 -6.58
N ALA A 171 36.18 -21.86 -6.12
CA ALA A 171 35.95 -22.50 -4.81
C ALA A 171 36.19 -21.53 -3.64
N SER A 172 37.12 -20.57 -3.79
CA SER A 172 37.40 -19.56 -2.77
C SER A 172 36.35 -18.44 -2.73
N ARG A 173 35.89 -18.00 -3.90
CA ARG A 173 34.85 -16.98 -4.06
C ARG A 173 33.86 -17.44 -5.14
N PRO A 174 32.77 -18.13 -4.77
CA PRO A 174 31.81 -18.66 -5.75
C PRO A 174 30.83 -17.63 -6.30
N VAL A 175 30.71 -16.45 -5.66
CA VAL A 175 29.80 -15.37 -6.06
C VAL A 175 30.59 -14.10 -6.31
N TRP A 176 30.46 -13.52 -7.49
CA TRP A 176 31.17 -12.31 -7.92
C TRP A 176 30.16 -11.21 -8.22
N VAL A 177 30.46 -9.99 -7.75
CA VAL A 177 29.70 -8.78 -8.09
C VAL A 177 30.61 -7.93 -8.96
N VAL A 178 30.25 -7.77 -10.22
CA VAL A 178 31.08 -7.09 -11.23
C VAL A 178 30.21 -6.22 -12.14
N PRO A 179 30.71 -5.05 -12.59
CA PRO A 179 30.03 -4.29 -13.63
C PRO A 179 29.87 -5.12 -14.91
N PRO A 180 28.74 -5.02 -15.64
CA PRO A 180 28.48 -5.85 -16.82
C PRO A 180 29.60 -5.80 -17.87
N LEU A 181 30.14 -4.60 -18.11
CA LEU A 181 31.24 -4.38 -19.07
C LEU A 181 32.56 -5.04 -18.64
N ALA A 182 32.77 -5.28 -17.34
CA ALA A 182 33.97 -5.93 -16.83
C ALA A 182 33.96 -7.45 -17.08
N VAL A 183 32.78 -8.06 -17.27
CA VAL A 183 32.65 -9.51 -17.46
C VAL A 183 33.42 -9.99 -18.69
N GLY A 184 33.30 -9.28 -19.82
CA GLY A 184 34.03 -9.62 -21.05
C GLY A 184 35.55 -9.45 -20.94
N GLN A 185 36.03 -8.62 -20.00
CA GLN A 185 37.46 -8.41 -19.74
C GLN A 185 38.03 -9.43 -18.76
N ALA A 186 37.25 -9.80 -17.74
CA ALA A 186 37.64 -10.71 -16.68
C ALA A 186 37.50 -12.19 -17.07
N LEU A 187 36.52 -12.52 -17.90
CA LEU A 187 36.15 -13.91 -18.21
C LEU A 187 36.47 -14.28 -19.67
N PRO A 188 36.99 -15.51 -19.91
CA PRO A 188 37.13 -16.05 -21.26
C PRO A 188 35.78 -16.16 -21.97
N ALA A 189 35.80 -16.27 -23.30
CA ALA A 189 34.61 -16.40 -24.14
C ALA A 189 34.07 -17.85 -24.17
N VAL A 190 33.87 -18.43 -22.98
CA VAL A 190 33.29 -19.76 -22.77
C VAL A 190 32.20 -19.68 -21.71
N GLN A 191 31.25 -20.61 -21.76
CA GLN A 191 30.15 -20.67 -20.79
C GLN A 191 30.66 -21.28 -19.48
N GLU A 192 30.91 -20.42 -18.49
CA GLU A 192 31.49 -20.78 -17.18
C GLU A 192 30.69 -20.20 -16.00
N ILE A 193 29.62 -19.44 -16.27
CA ILE A 193 28.77 -18.87 -15.23
C ILE A 193 27.57 -19.80 -15.06
N ASP A 194 27.44 -20.46 -13.91
CA ASP A 194 26.30 -21.33 -13.63
C ASP A 194 24.99 -20.52 -13.56
N LEU A 195 25.03 -19.39 -12.86
CA LEU A 195 23.91 -18.47 -12.65
C LEU A 195 24.39 -17.02 -12.75
N LEU A 196 23.82 -16.28 -13.70
CA LEU A 196 23.94 -14.83 -13.79
C LEU A 196 22.70 -14.18 -13.19
N VAL A 197 22.88 -13.34 -12.18
CA VAL A 197 21.83 -12.46 -11.65
C VAL A 197 22.11 -11.05 -12.14
N VAL A 198 21.18 -10.48 -12.90
CA VAL A 198 21.22 -9.09 -13.35
C VAL A 198 20.19 -8.33 -12.52
N ASP A 199 20.66 -7.38 -11.72
CA ASP A 199 19.85 -6.53 -10.86
C ASP A 199 20.19 -5.06 -11.12
N GLY A 200 19.22 -4.16 -10.95
CA GLY A 200 19.40 -2.72 -11.19
C GLY A 200 19.68 -2.34 -12.66
N ALA A 201 19.22 -3.15 -13.62
CA ALA A 201 19.50 -2.95 -15.05
C ALA A 201 18.38 -2.24 -15.83
N GLN A 202 17.49 -1.51 -15.13
CA GLN A 202 16.31 -0.87 -15.73
C GLN A 202 16.66 -0.06 -16.99
N HIS A 203 17.66 0.83 -16.87
CA HIS A 203 18.12 1.70 -17.96
C HIS A 203 19.44 1.23 -18.59
N THR A 204 19.88 0.00 -18.31
CA THR A 204 21.14 -0.50 -18.85
C THR A 204 20.93 -0.98 -20.29
N PRO A 205 21.68 -0.47 -21.28
CA PRO A 205 21.57 -0.95 -22.65
C PRO A 205 21.87 -2.45 -22.75
N THR A 206 21.05 -3.20 -23.48
CA THR A 206 21.21 -4.65 -23.67
C THR A 206 22.62 -5.03 -24.11
N ALA A 207 23.22 -4.24 -25.02
CA ALA A 207 24.58 -4.43 -25.51
C ALA A 207 25.65 -4.52 -24.40
N HIS A 208 25.46 -3.85 -23.26
CA HIS A 208 26.39 -3.88 -22.13
C HIS A 208 26.35 -5.21 -21.36
N VAL A 209 25.24 -5.95 -21.44
CA VAL A 209 25.00 -7.18 -20.65
C VAL A 209 25.13 -8.46 -21.48
N VAL A 210 25.06 -8.36 -22.81
CA VAL A 210 25.20 -9.50 -23.76
C VAL A 210 26.45 -10.35 -23.49
N ALA A 211 27.58 -9.72 -23.15
CA ALA A 211 28.81 -10.44 -22.83
C ALA A 211 28.67 -11.34 -21.59
N ALA A 212 27.88 -10.93 -20.59
CA ALA A 212 27.61 -11.73 -19.41
C ALA A 212 26.59 -12.83 -19.72
N ILE A 213 25.49 -12.50 -20.42
CA ILE A 213 24.42 -13.44 -20.79
C ILE A 213 24.98 -14.61 -21.60
N SER A 214 25.81 -14.33 -22.62
CA SER A 214 26.42 -15.36 -23.47
C SER A 214 27.35 -16.34 -22.75
N ARG A 215 27.79 -16.01 -21.53
CA ARG A 215 28.69 -16.85 -20.70
C ARG A 215 27.95 -17.60 -19.59
N ALA A 216 26.63 -17.42 -19.48
CA ALA A 216 25.81 -17.98 -18.41
C ALA A 216 24.97 -19.17 -18.86
N ALA A 217 24.83 -20.17 -17.99
CA ALA A 217 23.94 -21.31 -18.18
C ALA A 217 22.49 -20.97 -17.79
N GLN A 218 22.33 -20.23 -16.69
CA GLN A 218 21.05 -19.69 -16.25
C GLN A 218 21.15 -18.18 -16.05
N VAL A 219 20.12 -17.45 -16.48
CA VAL A 219 20.03 -15.99 -16.31
C VAL A 219 18.76 -15.68 -15.52
N VAL A 220 18.91 -14.87 -14.48
CA VAL A 220 17.82 -14.28 -13.70
C VAL A 220 17.97 -12.77 -13.82
N ILE A 221 16.94 -12.12 -14.33
CA ILE A 221 16.90 -10.68 -14.50
C ILE A 221 15.84 -10.15 -13.54
N VAL A 222 16.23 -9.19 -12.70
CA VAL A 222 15.37 -8.48 -11.77
C VAL A 222 15.21 -7.05 -12.29
N GLY A 223 13.96 -6.63 -12.50
CA GLY A 223 13.62 -5.32 -13.02
C GLY A 223 12.12 -5.08 -12.95
N ASP A 224 11.72 -3.86 -13.29
CA ASP A 224 10.33 -3.41 -13.23
C ASP A 224 9.77 -3.26 -14.65
N THR A 225 8.91 -4.19 -15.05
CA THR A 225 8.29 -4.18 -16.40
C THR A 225 7.17 -3.15 -16.53
N THR A 226 6.76 -2.50 -15.43
CA THR A 226 5.72 -1.46 -15.46
C THR A 226 6.29 -0.08 -15.77
N ARG A 227 7.61 0.11 -15.59
CA ARG A 227 8.29 1.37 -15.91
C ARG A 227 8.67 1.40 -17.39
N PRO A 228 8.25 2.42 -18.15
CA PRO A 228 8.64 2.57 -19.54
C PRO A 228 10.13 2.92 -19.66
N GLY A 229 10.89 2.20 -20.50
CA GLY A 229 12.29 2.47 -20.78
C GLY A 229 12.74 2.03 -22.19
N THR A 230 14.03 2.21 -22.50
CA THR A 230 14.68 1.63 -23.70
C THR A 230 15.86 0.71 -23.33
N GLY A 231 15.76 0.07 -22.16
CA GLY A 231 16.83 -0.73 -21.57
C GLY A 231 16.68 -2.24 -21.78
N LEU A 232 17.56 -2.99 -21.08
CA LEU A 232 17.54 -4.44 -21.05
C LEU A 232 16.15 -4.99 -20.70
N ILE A 233 15.48 -4.42 -19.69
CA ILE A 233 14.20 -4.95 -19.20
C ILE A 233 13.13 -4.90 -20.30
N ASP A 234 13.01 -3.80 -21.04
CA ASP A 234 12.05 -3.66 -22.13
C ASP A 234 12.38 -4.60 -23.31
N ASP A 235 13.66 -4.75 -23.64
CA ASP A 235 14.11 -5.60 -24.75
C ASP A 235 13.82 -7.10 -24.52
N ILE A 236 13.91 -7.58 -23.27
CA ILE A 236 13.59 -8.98 -22.92
C ILE A 236 12.19 -9.18 -22.33
N ALA A 237 11.46 -8.11 -22.01
CA ALA A 237 10.06 -8.18 -21.58
C ALA A 237 9.21 -8.89 -22.64
N GLY A 238 8.53 -9.97 -22.23
CA GLY A 238 7.70 -10.79 -23.13
C GLY A 238 8.41 -11.94 -23.85
N THR A 239 9.74 -12.04 -23.77
CA THR A 239 10.49 -13.20 -24.30
C THR A 239 10.83 -14.23 -23.24
N LEU A 240 11.13 -13.79 -22.03
CA LEU A 240 11.48 -14.65 -20.89
C LEU A 240 10.24 -14.94 -20.02
N PRO A 241 10.17 -16.12 -19.36
CA PRO A 241 9.15 -16.36 -18.35
C PRO A 241 9.34 -15.36 -17.20
N ALA A 242 8.28 -14.64 -16.87
CA ALA A 242 8.28 -13.64 -15.80
C ALA A 242 7.59 -14.18 -14.56
N VAL A 243 8.19 -13.91 -13.39
CA VAL A 243 7.55 -14.08 -12.09
C VAL A 243 7.38 -12.69 -11.52
N VAL A 244 6.14 -12.22 -11.43
CA VAL A 244 5.83 -10.92 -10.83
C VAL A 244 5.93 -11.05 -9.32
N LEU A 245 6.85 -10.29 -8.74
CA LEU A 245 6.96 -10.17 -7.29
C LEU A 245 6.02 -9.03 -6.82
N PRO A 246 5.30 -9.21 -5.71
CA PRO A 246 4.52 -8.11 -5.15
C PRO A 246 5.47 -6.95 -4.80
N THR A 247 5.15 -5.72 -5.23
CA THR A 247 5.98 -4.51 -5.00
C THR A 247 5.78 -3.90 -3.60
N ASP A 248 5.16 -4.70 -2.76
CA ASP A 248 4.41 -4.31 -1.60
C ASP A 248 5.36 -3.92 -0.44
N ARG A 249 6.59 -4.46 -0.43
CA ARG A 249 7.65 -4.17 0.54
C ARG A 249 8.41 -2.85 0.31
N SER A 250 7.96 -1.99 -0.61
CA SER A 250 8.65 -0.73 -0.89
C SER A 250 8.64 0.22 0.32
N ARG A 251 9.83 0.76 0.64
CA ARG A 251 10.05 1.71 1.75
C ARG A 251 9.83 3.17 1.31
N ARG A 252 8.98 3.40 0.31
CA ARG A 252 8.74 4.76 -0.21
C ARG A 252 8.07 5.61 0.87
N GLU A 253 8.52 6.85 0.97
CA GLU A 253 7.90 7.86 1.82
C GLU A 253 6.41 8.06 1.43
N GLU A 254 5.56 8.29 2.42
CA GLU A 254 4.10 8.28 2.28
C GLU A 254 3.58 9.36 1.32
N HIS A 255 4.08 10.59 1.43
CA HIS A 255 3.64 11.70 0.62
C HIS A 255 4.09 11.54 -0.83
N ILE A 256 5.26 10.95 -1.06
CA ILE A 256 5.72 10.57 -2.41
C ILE A 256 4.83 9.48 -2.99
N ALA A 257 4.55 8.43 -2.22
CA ALA A 257 3.64 7.37 -2.65
C ALA A 257 2.25 7.93 -2.98
N SER A 258 1.70 8.79 -2.12
CA SER A 258 0.42 9.48 -2.34
C SER A 258 0.44 10.39 -3.57
N PHE A 259 1.54 11.10 -3.80
CA PHE A 259 1.72 11.96 -4.96
C PHE A 259 1.68 11.14 -6.25
N LEU A 260 2.43 10.05 -6.31
CA LEU A 260 2.48 9.17 -7.48
C LEU A 260 1.13 8.51 -7.75
N ALA A 261 0.44 8.00 -6.72
CA ALA A 261 -0.89 7.41 -6.89
C ALA A 261 -1.94 8.43 -7.37
N GLY A 262 -1.92 9.66 -6.84
CA GLY A 262 -2.89 10.69 -7.19
C GLY A 262 -2.71 11.34 -8.57
N GLY A 263 -1.58 11.09 -9.24
CA GLY A 263 -1.25 11.66 -10.56
C GLY A 263 -1.69 10.82 -11.77
N GLY A 264 -2.45 9.74 -11.56
CA GLY A 264 -2.85 8.83 -12.65
C GLY A 264 -1.79 7.77 -13.01
N TRP A 265 -0.79 7.56 -12.14
CA TRP A 265 0.23 6.52 -12.28
C TRP A 265 -0.16 5.23 -11.55
N GLU A 266 -1.45 4.89 -11.58
CA GLU A 266 -2.01 3.68 -10.98
C GLU A 266 -1.37 2.42 -11.59
N GLY A 267 -0.93 1.49 -10.73
CA GLY A 267 -0.31 0.22 -11.14
C GLY A 267 1.22 0.20 -11.22
N VAL A 268 1.90 1.35 -11.14
CA VAL A 268 3.39 1.43 -11.06
C VAL A 268 3.87 1.40 -9.60
N VAL A 269 3.00 1.76 -8.64
CA VAL A 269 3.36 1.87 -7.21
C VAL A 269 2.22 1.38 -6.32
N ASP A 270 2.43 0.27 -5.61
CA ASP A 270 1.54 -0.15 -4.52
C ASP A 270 1.70 0.81 -3.33
N THR A 271 0.67 1.62 -3.05
CA THR A 271 0.70 2.53 -1.89
C THR A 271 0.13 1.84 -0.65
N LEU A 272 0.88 1.95 0.46
CA LEU A 272 0.42 1.57 1.78
C LEU A 272 0.11 2.82 2.60
N PRO A 273 -1.03 2.85 3.30
CA PRO A 273 -1.28 3.88 4.29
C PRO A 273 -0.26 3.83 5.43
N ALA A 274 0.25 4.98 5.85
CA ALA A 274 1.00 5.15 7.08
C ALA A 274 0.17 5.99 8.08
N PRO A 275 0.52 6.02 9.37
CA PRO A 275 -0.12 6.94 10.29
C PRO A 275 0.10 8.40 9.83
N PRO A 276 -0.91 9.28 9.93
CA PRO A 276 -0.78 10.63 9.41
C PRO A 276 0.42 11.36 10.01
N SER A 277 1.28 11.89 9.14
CA SER A 277 2.51 12.60 9.51
C SER A 277 2.63 13.91 8.73
N PRO A 278 3.35 14.92 9.25
CA PRO A 278 3.60 16.14 8.48
C PRO A 278 4.46 15.83 7.25
N SER A 279 4.14 16.46 6.12
CA SER A 279 4.91 16.29 4.88
C SER A 279 6.40 16.58 5.08
N ARG A 280 7.23 15.65 4.60
CA ARG A 280 8.69 15.74 4.56
C ARG A 280 9.21 16.24 3.21
N ILE A 281 8.32 16.61 2.30
CA ILE A 281 8.64 17.19 1.00
C ILE A 281 8.66 18.72 1.15
N ARG A 282 9.78 19.35 0.79
CA ARG A 282 9.96 20.80 0.93
C ARG A 282 10.49 21.40 -0.36
N LEU A 283 9.86 22.47 -0.83
CA LEU A 283 10.39 23.27 -1.94
C LEU A 283 11.19 24.47 -1.45
N HIS A 284 12.42 24.60 -1.94
CA HIS A 284 13.31 25.73 -1.74
C HIS A 284 13.47 26.49 -3.05
N LEU A 285 12.67 27.55 -3.21
CA LEU A 285 12.79 28.46 -4.34
C LEU A 285 14.01 29.39 -4.14
N VAL A 286 14.85 29.46 -5.17
CA VAL A 286 16.06 30.29 -5.19
C VAL A 286 16.04 31.20 -6.41
N GLU A 287 16.30 32.49 -6.23
CA GLU A 287 16.40 33.39 -7.39
C GLU A 287 17.66 33.07 -8.22
N GLY A 288 17.44 32.74 -9.49
CA GLY A 288 18.50 32.24 -10.37
C GLY A 288 18.27 32.61 -11.83
N PHE A 289 19.18 33.41 -12.38
CA PHE A 289 19.18 33.82 -13.78
C PHE A 289 20.49 33.45 -14.45
N GLY A 290 20.44 33.06 -15.71
CA GLY A 290 21.63 32.75 -16.48
C GLY A 290 21.40 32.77 -17.97
N MET A 291 22.49 32.72 -18.74
CA MET A 291 22.45 32.58 -20.18
C MET A 291 22.62 31.10 -20.54
N PRO A 292 21.85 30.56 -21.51
CA PRO A 292 22.10 29.23 -22.01
C PRO A 292 23.49 29.16 -22.62
N ALA A 293 24.23 28.09 -22.33
CA ALA A 293 25.57 27.88 -22.88
C ALA A 293 25.49 27.72 -24.41
N LEU A 294 26.58 28.05 -25.13
CA LEU A 294 26.62 27.91 -26.59
C LEU A 294 26.25 26.47 -27.02
N GLY A 295 25.21 26.35 -27.85
CA GLY A 295 24.73 25.04 -28.35
C GLY A 295 23.71 24.33 -27.45
N THR A 296 23.45 24.86 -26.25
CA THR A 296 22.39 24.36 -25.34
C THR A 296 21.17 25.26 -25.40
N VAL A 297 19.99 24.71 -25.12
CA VAL A 297 18.71 25.44 -25.13
C VAL A 297 18.17 25.61 -23.70
N ALA A 298 19.02 25.50 -22.69
CA ALA A 298 18.63 25.58 -21.28
C ALA A 298 19.65 26.38 -20.48
N VAL A 299 19.18 27.05 -19.43
CA VAL A 299 20.04 27.70 -18.44
C VAL A 299 20.33 26.67 -17.36
N GLU A 300 21.58 26.24 -17.23
CA GLU A 300 21.99 25.19 -16.30
C GLU A 300 23.07 25.69 -15.33
N ALA A 301 23.34 24.91 -14.28
CA ALA A 301 24.39 25.17 -13.29
C ALA A 301 24.33 26.57 -12.66
N VAL A 302 23.13 27.00 -12.24
CA VAL A 302 22.93 28.29 -11.59
C VAL A 302 23.64 28.32 -10.23
N PRO A 303 24.56 29.29 -9.98
CA PRO A 303 25.37 29.29 -8.74
C PRO A 303 24.55 29.34 -7.45
N ALA A 304 23.43 30.06 -7.46
CA ALA A 304 22.56 30.19 -6.29
C ALA A 304 21.90 28.86 -5.91
N GLU A 305 21.51 28.05 -6.90
CA GLU A 305 20.97 26.71 -6.69
C GLU A 305 22.04 25.78 -6.10
N VAL A 306 23.25 25.80 -6.67
CA VAL A 306 24.39 25.00 -6.18
C VAL A 306 24.70 25.33 -4.72
N GLU A 307 24.79 26.60 -4.35
CA GLU A 307 25.07 26.98 -2.96
C GLU A 307 23.96 26.51 -2.00
N LYS A 308 22.69 26.62 -2.42
CA LYS A 308 21.57 26.16 -1.60
C LYS A 308 21.62 24.65 -1.38
N VAL A 309 21.91 23.87 -2.43
CA VAL A 309 22.09 22.42 -2.33
C VAL A 309 23.20 22.06 -1.34
N LEU A 310 24.36 22.72 -1.41
CA LEU A 310 25.46 22.47 -0.47
C LEU A 310 25.09 22.85 0.96
N GLN A 311 24.31 23.93 1.15
CA GLN A 311 23.79 24.32 2.47
C GLN A 311 22.93 23.21 3.08
N LEU A 312 21.99 22.66 2.31
CA LEU A 312 21.08 21.61 2.76
C LEU A 312 21.82 20.30 3.03
N ALA A 313 22.78 19.94 2.16
CA ALA A 313 23.61 18.75 2.34
C ALA A 313 24.37 18.79 3.67
N ARG A 314 24.97 19.94 4.02
CA ARG A 314 25.64 20.13 5.32
C ARG A 314 24.67 19.98 6.50
N ARG A 315 23.45 20.50 6.37
CA ARG A 315 22.44 20.41 7.45
C ARG A 315 22.11 18.95 7.77
N HIS A 316 21.74 18.18 6.75
CA HIS A 316 21.38 16.77 6.93
C HIS A 316 22.57 15.89 7.35
N LEU A 317 23.78 16.15 6.85
CA LEU A 317 24.98 15.42 7.28
C LEU A 317 25.34 15.64 8.75
N ARG A 318 24.96 16.78 9.34
CA ARG A 318 25.13 17.07 10.77
C ARG A 318 24.05 16.44 11.65
N GLU A 319 22.92 16.09 11.05
CA GLU A 319 21.84 15.28 11.65
C GLU A 319 22.13 13.77 11.55
N ASP A 320 23.33 13.40 11.07
CA ASP A 320 23.81 12.02 10.86
C ASP A 320 22.95 11.18 9.91
N GLN A 321 22.27 11.84 8.98
CA GLN A 321 21.50 11.21 7.91
C GLN A 321 22.39 10.88 6.71
N SER A 322 22.06 9.80 6.00
CA SER A 322 22.63 9.52 4.68
C SER A 322 22.01 10.46 3.63
N VAL A 323 22.86 11.11 2.81
CA VAL A 323 22.42 12.17 1.89
C VAL A 323 22.74 11.83 0.44
N ALA A 324 21.76 11.98 -0.46
CA ALA A 324 21.97 12.01 -1.90
C ALA A 324 21.58 13.37 -2.47
N VAL A 325 22.42 13.91 -3.35
CA VAL A 325 22.03 15.01 -4.24
C VAL A 325 21.79 14.43 -5.61
N ILE A 326 20.57 14.58 -6.11
CA ILE A 326 20.18 14.14 -7.46
C ILE A 326 19.89 15.40 -8.27
N SER A 327 20.55 15.56 -9.40
CA SER A 327 20.35 16.70 -10.30
C SER A 327 19.74 16.27 -11.62
N LEU A 328 18.68 16.95 -12.07
CA LEU A 328 18.05 16.67 -13.36
C LEU A 328 18.92 17.08 -14.56
N SER A 329 19.94 17.91 -14.33
CA SER A 329 20.97 18.28 -15.30
C SER A 329 22.32 17.66 -14.94
N ARG A 330 22.95 16.98 -15.91
CA ARG A 330 24.33 16.47 -15.78
C ARG A 330 25.34 17.61 -15.57
N THR A 331 25.12 18.75 -16.22
CA THR A 331 25.94 19.96 -16.07
C THR A 331 25.90 20.47 -14.62
N THR A 332 24.69 20.59 -14.06
CA THR A 332 24.50 21.02 -12.66
C THR A 332 25.05 19.99 -11.67
N ALA A 333 24.87 18.68 -11.91
CA ALA A 333 25.44 17.61 -11.09
C ALA A 333 26.98 17.72 -11.01
N GLY A 334 27.63 17.96 -12.16
CA GLY A 334 29.07 18.19 -12.23
C GLY A 334 29.52 19.44 -11.46
N ALA A 335 28.76 20.54 -11.57
CA ALA A 335 29.04 21.77 -10.83
C ALA A 335 28.92 21.58 -9.32
N ILE A 336 27.88 20.87 -8.85
CA ILE A 336 27.69 20.54 -7.44
C ILE A 336 28.82 19.64 -6.93
N ARG A 337 29.17 18.57 -7.68
CA ARG A 337 30.32 17.70 -7.33
C ARG A 337 31.61 18.49 -7.16
N HIS A 338 31.92 19.37 -8.10
CA HIS A 338 33.13 20.19 -8.06
C HIS A 338 33.13 21.18 -6.89
N ALA A 339 31.98 21.78 -6.59
CA ALA A 339 31.85 22.71 -5.46
C ALA A 339 31.94 21.97 -4.11
N ALA A 340 31.29 20.82 -3.97
CA ALA A 340 31.36 19.96 -2.80
C ALA A 340 32.79 19.45 -2.54
N ALA A 341 33.56 19.12 -3.58
CA ALA A 341 34.96 18.70 -3.44
C ALA A 341 35.90 19.81 -2.93
N LYS A 342 35.51 21.09 -3.04
CA LYS A 342 36.25 22.23 -2.50
C LYS A 342 35.86 22.59 -1.08
N ASP A 343 34.72 22.07 -0.60
CA ASP A 343 34.24 22.28 0.76
C ASP A 343 34.84 21.21 1.69
N GLY A 344 35.51 21.62 2.76
CA GLY A 344 36.25 20.68 3.61
C GLY A 344 35.38 19.66 4.38
N GLU A 345 34.11 19.95 4.64
CA GLU A 345 33.16 19.03 5.29
C GLU A 345 32.60 18.05 4.26
N LEU A 346 32.09 18.57 3.14
CA LEU A 346 31.49 17.76 2.07
C LEU A 346 32.51 16.92 1.31
N ALA A 347 33.74 17.40 1.11
CA ALA A 347 34.81 16.64 0.46
C ALA A 347 35.20 15.38 1.24
N ARG A 348 35.16 15.43 2.59
CA ARG A 348 35.36 14.22 3.41
C ARG A 348 34.19 13.27 3.26
N ALA A 349 32.96 13.79 3.27
CA ALA A 349 31.76 12.97 3.09
C ALA A 349 31.71 12.31 1.69
N LEU A 350 32.18 12.98 0.63
CA LEU A 350 32.29 12.41 -0.72
C LEU A 350 33.23 11.20 -0.79
N ALA A 351 34.18 11.07 0.13
CA ALA A 351 35.04 9.89 0.22
C ALA A 351 34.33 8.68 0.85
N GLU A 352 33.14 8.88 1.41
CA GLU A 352 32.28 7.87 2.02
C GLU A 352 30.93 7.83 1.27
N PRO A 353 30.83 7.11 0.13
CA PRO A 353 29.65 7.12 -0.74
C PRO A 353 28.34 6.68 -0.06
N ASP A 354 28.45 5.89 1.01
CA ASP A 354 27.31 5.49 1.84
C ASP A 354 26.74 6.67 2.65
N ARG A 355 27.57 7.66 2.96
CA ARG A 355 27.20 8.87 3.72
C ARG A 355 26.73 10.00 2.81
N PHE A 356 27.47 10.28 1.73
CA PHE A 356 27.15 11.37 0.81
C PHE A 356 27.50 11.05 -0.64
N VAL A 357 26.54 11.24 -1.55
CA VAL A 357 26.74 11.07 -2.99
C VAL A 357 26.06 12.19 -3.77
N VAL A 358 26.66 12.56 -4.91
CA VAL A 358 26.08 13.51 -5.86
C VAL A 358 26.03 12.83 -7.23
N VAL A 359 24.83 12.66 -7.75
CA VAL A 359 24.53 11.94 -9.00
C VAL A 359 23.65 12.80 -9.91
N ASP A 360 23.61 12.48 -11.20
CA ASP A 360 22.54 12.95 -12.06
C ASP A 360 21.33 12.00 -12.02
N VAL A 361 20.23 12.40 -12.66
CA VAL A 361 18.98 11.64 -12.64
C VAL A 361 19.10 10.26 -13.32
N GLU A 362 20.01 10.08 -14.29
CA GLU A 362 20.23 8.78 -14.96
C GLU A 362 20.97 7.79 -14.04
N GLU A 363 21.74 8.32 -13.09
CA GLU A 363 22.48 7.57 -12.07
C GLU A 363 21.66 7.32 -10.78
N ALA A 364 20.41 7.79 -10.70
CA ALA A 364 19.57 7.70 -9.49
C ALA A 364 19.01 6.28 -9.24
N SER A 365 18.95 5.43 -10.26
CA SER A 365 18.30 4.12 -10.16
C SER A 365 18.94 3.23 -9.09
N GLY A 366 18.12 2.64 -8.22
CA GLY A 366 18.57 1.78 -7.13
C GLY A 366 19.26 2.50 -5.97
N LEU A 367 19.39 3.84 -6.02
CA LEU A 367 19.85 4.64 -4.89
C LEU A 367 18.76 4.67 -3.81
N GLN A 368 19.16 4.73 -2.55
CA GLN A 368 18.25 4.98 -1.44
C GLN A 368 19.00 5.71 -0.32
N ARG A 369 18.48 6.87 0.14
CA ARG A 369 19.09 7.69 1.20
C ARG A 369 18.02 8.27 2.12
N ASP A 370 18.42 8.58 3.34
CA ASP A 370 17.51 9.19 4.33
C ASP A 370 17.02 10.54 3.87
N ALA A 371 17.92 11.40 3.39
CA ALA A 371 17.60 12.70 2.82
C ALA A 371 18.07 12.77 1.36
N VAL A 372 17.16 13.13 0.47
CA VAL A 372 17.46 13.40 -0.94
C VAL A 372 17.23 14.87 -1.21
N ILE A 373 18.24 15.51 -1.79
CA ILE A 373 18.17 16.87 -2.28
C ILE A 373 18.03 16.81 -3.80
N LEU A 374 16.83 17.08 -4.30
CA LEU A 374 16.55 17.11 -5.74
C LEU A 374 16.82 18.51 -6.28
N SER A 375 17.92 18.66 -7.03
CA SER A 375 18.25 19.89 -7.75
C SER A 375 17.59 19.86 -9.13
N VAL A 376 16.65 20.78 -9.36
CA VAL A 376 15.99 20.92 -10.68
C VAL A 376 17.02 21.25 -11.76
N GLY A 377 18.03 22.04 -11.42
CA GLY A 377 19.21 22.30 -12.25
C GLY A 377 18.96 23.18 -13.47
N PHE A 378 17.75 23.72 -13.63
CA PHE A 378 17.34 24.59 -14.72
C PHE A 378 16.87 25.95 -14.19
N GLY A 379 17.33 27.04 -14.83
CA GLY A 379 17.06 28.41 -14.41
C GLY A 379 16.28 29.25 -15.43
N LYS A 380 16.01 30.50 -15.05
CA LYS A 380 15.37 31.48 -15.93
C LYS A 380 16.41 32.18 -16.80
N THR A 381 16.01 32.54 -18.01
CA THR A 381 16.79 33.49 -18.83
C THR A 381 16.83 34.87 -18.15
N PRO A 382 17.74 35.79 -18.52
CA PRO A 382 17.80 37.13 -17.90
C PRO A 382 16.52 37.96 -18.11
N HIS A 383 15.69 37.57 -19.07
CA HIS A 383 14.37 38.15 -19.32
C HIS A 383 13.24 37.48 -18.54
N GLY A 384 13.55 36.59 -17.59
CA GLY A 384 12.58 35.89 -16.76
C GLY A 384 11.82 34.76 -17.46
N ARG A 385 12.17 34.41 -18.71
CA ARG A 385 11.52 33.32 -19.45
C ARG A 385 12.12 31.96 -19.10
N VAL A 386 11.26 30.96 -18.97
CA VAL A 386 11.63 29.55 -18.82
C VAL A 386 11.73 28.88 -20.19
N LEU A 387 12.71 28.01 -20.34
CA LEU A 387 12.86 27.15 -21.51
C LEU A 387 12.36 25.76 -21.11
N HIS A 388 11.22 25.33 -21.66
CA HIS A 388 10.53 24.07 -21.33
C HIS A 388 11.24 22.83 -21.92
N ARG A 389 12.55 22.72 -21.69
CA ARG A 389 13.39 21.59 -22.08
C ARG A 389 14.30 21.25 -20.92
N PHE A 390 13.85 20.31 -20.10
CA PHE A 390 14.49 19.90 -18.84
C PHE A 390 15.43 18.71 -19.01
N GLY A 391 16.23 18.71 -20.09
CA GLY A 391 17.24 17.68 -20.34
C GLY A 391 16.65 16.25 -20.41
N PRO A 392 17.23 15.25 -19.71
CA PRO A 392 16.76 13.86 -19.70
C PRO A 392 15.30 13.70 -19.27
N VAL A 393 14.78 14.58 -18.40
CA VAL A 393 13.39 14.53 -17.93
C VAL A 393 12.39 14.89 -19.03
N SER A 394 12.82 15.66 -20.04
CA SER A 394 12.04 15.95 -21.25
C SER A 394 12.30 14.97 -22.39
N ALA A 395 12.78 13.75 -22.10
CA ALA A 395 12.92 12.66 -23.04
C ALA A 395 11.85 11.57 -22.78
N PRO A 396 11.67 10.58 -23.68
CA PRO A 396 10.71 9.48 -23.49
C PRO A 396 10.89 8.71 -22.16
N GLU A 397 12.13 8.48 -21.73
CA GLU A 397 12.46 7.79 -20.47
C GLU A 397 12.37 8.71 -19.25
N GLY A 398 12.11 10.00 -19.45
CA GLY A 398 12.15 11.01 -18.39
C GLY A 398 11.19 10.73 -17.24
N LEU A 399 10.08 10.04 -17.51
CA LEU A 399 9.15 9.59 -16.48
C LEU A 399 9.83 8.58 -15.53
N ALA A 400 10.44 7.52 -16.08
CA ALA A 400 11.08 6.50 -15.27
C ALA A 400 12.26 7.06 -14.47
N LEU A 401 13.02 7.99 -15.06
CA LEU A 401 14.10 8.72 -14.37
C LEU A 401 13.58 9.55 -13.18
N MET A 402 12.44 10.21 -13.34
CA MET A 402 11.80 10.94 -12.24
C MET A 402 11.30 10.01 -11.14
N VAL A 403 10.71 8.87 -11.49
CA VAL A 403 10.27 7.88 -10.49
C VAL A 403 11.48 7.29 -9.75
N ASP A 404 12.58 7.00 -10.45
CA ASP A 404 13.83 6.53 -9.83
C ASP A 404 14.41 7.56 -8.84
N ALA A 405 14.38 8.85 -9.20
CA ALA A 405 14.83 9.93 -8.31
C ALA A 405 13.94 10.07 -7.05
N LEU A 406 12.63 9.85 -7.18
CA LEU A 406 11.69 9.87 -6.06
C LEU A 406 11.81 8.60 -5.20
N ASP A 407 12.13 7.45 -5.79
CA ASP A 407 12.34 6.18 -5.08
C ASP A 407 13.61 6.18 -4.23
N ALA A 408 14.55 7.06 -4.55
CA ALA A 408 15.74 7.25 -3.75
C ALA A 408 15.45 7.85 -2.36
N VAL A 409 14.25 8.40 -2.13
CA VAL A 409 13.86 9.05 -0.89
C VAL A 409 13.36 8.03 0.13
N ALA A 410 14.10 7.85 1.23
CA ALA A 410 13.61 7.07 2.36
C ALA A 410 12.80 7.92 3.37
N HIS A 411 13.22 9.17 3.64
CA HIS A 411 12.56 10.01 4.64
C HIS A 411 12.30 11.44 4.17
N ASP A 412 13.33 12.21 3.83
CA ASP A 412 13.20 13.65 3.57
C ASP A 412 13.51 13.98 2.10
N LEU A 413 12.63 14.73 1.44
CA LEU A 413 12.84 15.23 0.07
C LEU A 413 12.91 16.76 0.09
N GLU A 414 14.08 17.31 -0.19
CA GLU A 414 14.27 18.75 -0.33
C GLU A 414 14.52 19.11 -1.80
N ILE A 415 13.54 19.77 -2.41
CA ILE A 415 13.58 20.18 -3.80
C ILE A 415 14.17 21.58 -3.85
N VAL A 416 15.25 21.77 -4.61
CA VAL A 416 15.84 23.08 -4.85
C VAL A 416 15.58 23.47 -6.29
N SER A 417 14.93 24.61 -6.51
CA SER A 417 14.52 25.05 -7.84
C SER A 417 14.69 26.55 -8.02
N CYS A 418 15.13 26.96 -9.21
CA CYS A 418 15.06 28.36 -9.66
C CYS A 418 13.74 28.70 -10.39
N LEU A 419 12.86 27.71 -10.55
CA LEU A 419 11.58 27.80 -11.23
C LEU A 419 10.47 27.56 -10.22
N ALA A 420 9.54 28.51 -10.10
CA ALA A 420 8.30 28.31 -9.37
C ALA A 420 7.30 27.52 -10.24
N PRO A 421 6.30 26.86 -9.64
CA PRO A 421 5.29 26.14 -10.41
C PRO A 421 4.58 27.03 -11.43
N GLU A 422 4.35 28.31 -11.08
CA GLU A 422 3.66 29.24 -11.98
C GLU A 422 4.51 29.65 -13.20
N ASP A 423 5.83 29.44 -13.15
CA ASP A 423 6.72 29.74 -14.27
C ASP A 423 6.68 28.66 -15.36
N ILE A 424 6.09 27.48 -15.08
CA ILE A 424 6.06 26.33 -15.99
C ILE A 424 4.71 26.27 -16.73
N GLU A 425 4.71 26.69 -18.00
CA GLU A 425 3.59 26.54 -18.92
C GLU A 425 3.35 25.06 -19.29
N ARG A 426 2.33 24.42 -18.69
CA ARG A 426 2.01 22.99 -18.88
C ARG A 426 1.72 22.62 -20.35
N ASP A 427 1.06 23.49 -21.11
CA ASP A 427 0.73 23.25 -22.53
C ASP A 427 1.97 23.08 -23.44
N ARG A 428 3.16 23.41 -22.94
CA ARG A 428 4.44 23.32 -23.67
C ARG A 428 5.28 22.12 -23.25
N LEU A 429 4.77 21.31 -22.33
CA LEU A 429 5.35 20.04 -21.94
C LEU A 429 4.79 18.97 -22.88
N HIS A 430 5.67 18.10 -23.39
CA HIS A 430 5.31 17.07 -24.36
C HIS A 430 5.68 15.66 -23.90
N HIS A 431 6.35 15.55 -22.75
CA HIS A 431 6.84 14.29 -22.21
C HIS A 431 6.37 14.16 -20.76
N PRO A 432 5.90 12.97 -20.34
CA PRO A 432 5.31 12.81 -19.01
C PRO A 432 6.27 13.07 -17.85
N GLY A 433 7.58 12.86 -18.02
CA GLY A 433 8.56 13.21 -17.00
C GLY A 433 8.59 14.70 -16.68
N ALA A 434 8.45 15.56 -17.70
CA ALA A 434 8.41 17.00 -17.51
C ALA A 434 7.10 17.47 -16.87
N GLU A 435 5.98 16.80 -17.18
CA GLU A 435 4.68 17.02 -16.54
C GLU A 435 4.73 16.64 -15.07
N LEU A 436 5.30 15.46 -14.74
CA LEU A 436 5.49 15.00 -13.37
C LEU A 436 6.37 15.97 -12.55
N LEU A 437 7.42 16.54 -13.16
CA LEU A 437 8.23 17.59 -12.51
C LEU A 437 7.38 18.82 -12.17
N ALA A 438 6.53 19.28 -13.10
CA ALA A 438 5.67 20.43 -12.87
C ALA A 438 4.64 20.15 -11.76
N GLU A 439 4.05 18.95 -11.75
CA GLU A 439 3.13 18.49 -10.71
C GLU A 439 3.83 18.36 -9.35
N LEU A 440 5.06 17.86 -9.31
CA LEU A 440 5.85 17.73 -8.08
C LEU A 440 6.14 19.10 -7.47
N LEU A 441 6.51 20.09 -8.30
CA LEU A 441 6.74 21.46 -7.84
C LEU A 441 5.46 22.11 -7.31
N ASP A 442 4.33 21.90 -7.99
CA ASP A 442 3.00 22.37 -7.56
C ASP A 442 2.63 21.74 -6.20
N PHE A 443 2.76 20.42 -6.10
CA PHE A 443 2.51 19.65 -4.89
C PHE A 443 3.39 20.07 -3.71
N ALA A 444 4.67 20.35 -3.95
CA ALA A 444 5.61 20.80 -2.92
C ALA A 444 5.47 22.28 -2.54
N SER A 445 4.76 23.07 -3.37
CA SER A 445 4.46 24.48 -3.11
C SER A 445 3.23 24.66 -2.25
N ASP A 446 2.27 23.73 -2.33
CA ASP A 446 1.18 23.64 -1.39
C ASP A 446 1.76 23.45 0.03
N ARG A 447 1.39 24.35 0.94
CA ARG A 447 1.95 24.47 2.30
C ARG A 447 2.03 23.11 3.00
N PRO A 448 3.03 22.89 3.90
CA PRO A 448 3.16 21.66 4.66
C PRO A 448 1.82 21.36 5.30
N ALA A 449 1.21 20.32 4.78
CA ALA A 449 -0.16 20.02 5.04
C ALA A 449 -0.21 19.61 6.54
N ALA A 450 -1.16 20.18 7.32
CA ALA A 450 -1.24 19.95 8.76
C ALA A 450 -1.30 18.43 9.06
N PRO A 451 -0.85 17.94 10.24
CA PRO A 451 -1.02 16.54 10.60
C PRO A 451 -2.47 16.08 10.36
N GLY A 452 -2.69 15.06 9.52
CA GLY A 452 -4.03 14.61 9.10
C GLY A 452 -4.53 15.13 7.74
N SER A 453 -3.70 15.81 6.95
CA SER A 453 -4.02 16.35 5.62
C SER A 453 -3.59 15.47 4.44
N THR A 454 -2.95 14.33 4.72
CA THR A 454 -2.73 13.25 3.76
C THR A 454 -4.04 12.96 3.04
N LYS A 455 -4.01 12.85 1.70
CA LYS A 455 -5.19 12.51 0.89
C LYS A 455 -5.79 11.13 1.23
N ALA A 456 -5.16 10.36 2.11
CA ALA A 456 -5.74 9.18 2.74
C ALA A 456 -7.02 9.58 3.50
N ARG A 457 -8.17 9.28 2.91
CA ARG A 457 -9.49 9.65 3.44
C ARG A 457 -10.21 8.39 3.91
N SER A 458 -10.99 8.54 4.98
CA SER A 458 -12.13 7.67 5.22
C SER A 458 -13.11 7.82 4.06
N GLN A 459 -13.46 6.72 3.42
CA GLN A 459 -14.59 6.69 2.50
C GLN A 459 -15.72 5.88 3.15
N PRO A 460 -16.99 6.28 2.95
CA PRO A 460 -18.11 5.38 3.16
C PRO A 460 -17.87 4.13 2.32
N ALA A 461 -18.14 2.94 2.86
CA ALA A 461 -18.06 1.73 2.06
C ALA A 461 -19.09 1.81 0.91
N GLU A 462 -18.64 1.82 -0.34
CA GLU A 462 -19.51 1.41 -1.45
C GLU A 462 -19.63 -0.12 -1.37
N GLY A 463 -20.77 -0.58 -0.85
CA GLY A 463 -21.04 -2.00 -0.57
C GLY A 463 -21.73 -2.21 0.77
N GLU A 464 -22.20 -3.44 1.02
CA GLU A 464 -22.79 -3.83 2.30
C GLU A 464 -21.72 -3.71 3.40
N ALA A 465 -21.88 -2.76 4.33
CA ALA A 465 -20.89 -2.49 5.36
C ALA A 465 -20.72 -3.70 6.29
N ASP A 466 -19.48 -4.11 6.52
CA ASP A 466 -19.16 -5.20 7.45
C ASP A 466 -19.70 -4.88 8.84
N ARG A 467 -20.73 -5.63 9.26
CA ARG A 467 -21.45 -5.43 10.51
C ARG A 467 -20.56 -5.64 11.73
N LEU A 468 -19.58 -6.54 11.65
CA LEU A 468 -18.63 -6.80 12.74
C LEU A 468 -17.70 -5.60 12.93
N LEU A 469 -17.18 -5.04 11.84
CA LEU A 469 -16.35 -3.84 11.89
C LEU A 469 -17.12 -2.61 12.37
N LEU A 470 -18.40 -2.49 12.00
CA LEU A 470 -19.28 -1.43 12.51
C LEU A 470 -19.50 -1.52 14.03
N ASP A 471 -19.87 -2.69 14.56
CA ASP A 471 -20.05 -2.89 16.01
C ASP A 471 -18.73 -2.63 16.78
N LEU A 472 -17.61 -3.12 16.25
CA LEU A 472 -16.30 -2.84 16.83
C LEU A 472 -15.97 -1.34 16.83
N THR A 473 -16.28 -0.64 15.74
CA THR A 473 -16.11 0.83 15.62
C THR A 473 -16.92 1.57 16.67
N GLU A 474 -18.20 1.22 16.84
CA GLU A 474 -19.07 1.84 17.85
C GLU A 474 -18.57 1.61 19.28
N ARG A 475 -18.05 0.40 19.57
CA ARG A 475 -17.44 0.09 20.87
C ARG A 475 -16.19 0.89 21.13
N LEU A 476 -15.31 1.01 20.14
CA LEU A 476 -14.10 1.82 20.24
C LEU A 476 -14.42 3.32 20.44
N HIS A 477 -15.46 3.84 19.77
CA HIS A 477 -15.97 5.18 20.02
C HIS A 477 -16.52 5.36 21.44
N ARG A 478 -17.27 4.37 21.96
CA ARG A 478 -17.72 4.38 23.36
C ARG A 478 -16.58 4.36 24.37
N LEU A 479 -15.43 3.80 24.01
CA LEU A 479 -14.19 3.86 24.79
C LEU A 479 -13.44 5.19 24.66
N GLY A 480 -13.97 6.15 23.90
CA GLY A 480 -13.40 7.49 23.73
C GLY A 480 -12.26 7.56 22.71
N LEU A 481 -12.13 6.57 21.82
CA LEU A 481 -11.10 6.53 20.79
C LEU A 481 -11.57 7.19 19.48
N VAL A 482 -10.58 7.67 18.71
CA VAL A 482 -10.81 8.12 17.34
C VAL A 482 -10.66 6.91 16.44
N VAL A 483 -11.68 6.58 15.64
CA VAL A 483 -11.66 5.44 14.73
C VAL A 483 -11.92 5.95 13.32
N VAL A 484 -11.10 5.49 12.38
CA VAL A 484 -11.19 5.84 10.96
C VAL A 484 -11.36 4.53 10.18
N PRO A 485 -12.57 4.23 9.66
CA PRO A 485 -12.79 3.02 8.88
C PRO A 485 -12.17 3.15 7.48
N ARG A 486 -11.75 2.00 6.93
CA ARG A 486 -11.17 1.85 5.58
C ARG A 486 -10.10 2.89 5.27
N TYR A 487 -9.16 3.05 6.19
CA TYR A 487 -8.11 4.06 6.10
C TYR A 487 -7.13 3.72 4.98
N GLY A 488 -7.00 4.62 4.00
CA GLY A 488 -6.06 4.48 2.88
C GLY A 488 -6.39 5.37 1.69
N PHE A 489 -5.70 5.12 0.57
CA PHE A 489 -5.88 5.85 -0.69
C PHE A 489 -6.91 5.17 -1.58
N GLU A 490 -7.51 5.94 -2.48
CA GLU A 490 -8.38 5.42 -3.53
C GLU A 490 -7.58 4.53 -4.49
N GLY A 491 -8.18 3.42 -4.93
CA GLY A 491 -7.51 2.42 -5.77
C GLY A 491 -6.35 1.64 -5.12
N ALA A 492 -6.07 1.84 -3.82
CA ALA A 492 -4.94 1.23 -3.12
C ALA A 492 -5.36 0.32 -1.96
N VAL A 493 -4.39 -0.36 -1.35
CA VAL A 493 -4.65 -1.20 -0.18
C VAL A 493 -5.05 -0.34 1.02
N ARG A 494 -6.07 -0.78 1.77
CA ARG A 494 -6.62 -0.05 2.91
C ARG A 494 -6.53 -0.86 4.19
N ILE A 495 -6.40 -0.16 5.31
CA ILE A 495 -6.48 -0.75 6.64
C ILE A 495 -7.97 -0.75 7.04
N PRO A 496 -8.55 -1.90 7.43
CA PRO A 496 -9.95 -2.00 7.83
C PRO A 496 -10.37 -0.96 8.86
N LEU A 497 -9.64 -0.82 9.98
CA LEU A 497 -9.82 0.27 10.93
C LEU A 497 -8.47 0.85 11.37
N ALA A 498 -8.34 2.18 11.32
CA ALA A 498 -7.22 2.87 11.93
C ALA A 498 -7.68 3.60 13.21
N VAL A 499 -6.95 3.43 14.30
CA VAL A 499 -7.37 3.88 15.63
C VAL A 499 -6.34 4.84 16.23
N GLY A 500 -6.82 6.00 16.67
CA GLY A 500 -6.09 7.06 17.34
C GLY A 500 -6.71 7.44 18.67
N HIS A 501 -6.22 8.53 19.27
CA HIS A 501 -6.69 9.01 20.57
C HIS A 501 -6.95 10.52 20.55
N PRO A 502 -8.06 11.01 21.16
CA PRO A 502 -8.44 12.43 21.11
C PRO A 502 -7.42 13.37 21.78
N SER A 503 -6.56 12.89 22.68
CA SER A 503 -5.49 13.71 23.27
C SER A 503 -4.35 14.04 22.32
N ARG A 504 -4.23 13.35 21.17
CA ARG A 504 -3.31 13.67 20.08
C ARG A 504 -4.09 13.76 18.76
N PRO A 505 -4.83 14.87 18.54
CA PRO A 505 -5.63 15.06 17.34
C PRO A 505 -4.77 14.94 16.08
N GLY A 506 -5.24 14.18 15.09
CA GLY A 506 -4.53 13.97 13.83
C GLY A 506 -3.52 12.82 13.85
N GLU A 507 -3.21 12.23 15.00
CA GLU A 507 -2.35 11.04 15.10
C GLU A 507 -3.18 9.76 15.19
N LEU A 508 -2.80 8.75 14.40
CA LEU A 508 -3.32 7.38 14.48
C LEU A 508 -2.17 6.47 14.93
N PHE A 509 -2.47 5.37 15.61
CA PHE A 509 -1.44 4.49 16.20
C PHE A 509 -1.64 3.03 15.81
N VAL A 510 -2.86 2.52 15.94
CA VAL A 510 -3.16 1.09 15.78
C VAL A 510 -3.87 0.86 14.46
N GLY A 511 -3.33 -0.04 13.64
CA GLY A 511 -4.00 -0.54 12.43
C GLY A 511 -4.65 -1.88 12.74
N VAL A 512 -5.99 -1.92 12.75
CA VAL A 512 -6.76 -3.14 12.97
C VAL A 512 -6.97 -3.82 11.62
N LEU A 513 -6.52 -5.06 11.56
CA LEU A 513 -6.66 -5.97 10.43
C LEU A 513 -7.69 -7.03 10.78
N THR A 514 -8.34 -7.58 9.75
CA THR A 514 -9.36 -8.62 9.89
C THR A 514 -9.09 -9.74 8.89
N ASP A 515 -9.73 -10.88 9.08
CA ASP A 515 -9.77 -12.02 8.16
C ASP A 515 -10.80 -11.83 7.04
N ASP A 516 -10.70 -10.70 6.34
CA ASP A 516 -11.56 -10.36 5.20
C ASP A 516 -11.30 -11.24 3.96
N ALA A 517 -12.03 -10.97 2.88
CA ALA A 517 -11.90 -11.69 1.62
C ALA A 517 -10.46 -11.65 1.06
N ASP A 518 -9.74 -10.53 1.24
CA ASP A 518 -8.36 -10.39 0.78
C ASP A 518 -7.41 -11.24 1.63
N TYR A 519 -7.61 -11.28 2.96
CA TYR A 519 -6.87 -12.17 3.86
C TYR A 519 -7.06 -13.64 3.49
N VAL A 520 -8.30 -14.06 3.21
CA VAL A 520 -8.62 -15.45 2.85
C VAL A 520 -8.08 -15.81 1.46
N ALA A 521 -8.09 -14.86 0.52
CA ALA A 521 -7.61 -15.07 -0.84
C ALA A 521 -6.09 -15.20 -0.95
N GLU A 522 -5.31 -14.74 0.04
CA GLU A 522 -3.84 -14.83 0.01
C GLU A 522 -3.35 -16.25 0.40
N PRO A 523 -2.82 -17.05 -0.56
CA PRO A 523 -2.40 -18.42 -0.28
C PRO A 523 -1.10 -18.50 0.52
N SER A 524 -0.26 -17.45 0.52
CA SER A 524 1.03 -17.46 1.19
C SER A 524 0.91 -16.98 2.64
N LEU A 525 1.08 -17.90 3.59
CA LEU A 525 1.15 -17.59 5.03
C LEU A 525 2.22 -16.53 5.34
N ARG A 526 3.34 -16.54 4.62
CA ARG A 526 4.39 -15.52 4.78
C ARG A 526 3.89 -14.13 4.39
N ARG A 527 3.10 -14.03 3.32
CA ARG A 527 2.55 -12.73 2.88
C ARG A 527 1.47 -12.27 3.83
N ARG A 528 0.48 -13.12 4.04
CA ARG A 528 -0.70 -12.88 4.86
C ARG A 528 -0.36 -12.54 6.31
N ASP A 529 0.37 -13.43 6.98
CA ASP A 529 0.53 -13.37 8.42
C ASP A 529 1.84 -12.69 8.85
N ARG A 530 2.89 -12.64 8.02
CA ARG A 530 4.19 -12.03 8.39
C ARG A 530 4.48 -10.72 7.66
N TYR A 531 4.53 -10.74 6.32
CA TYR A 531 5.02 -9.59 5.54
C TYR A 531 4.07 -8.41 5.64
N TRP A 532 2.76 -8.63 5.58
CA TRP A 532 1.78 -7.55 5.74
C TRP A 532 1.93 -6.81 7.08
N VAL A 533 2.12 -7.58 8.16
CA VAL A 533 2.34 -7.04 9.51
C VAL A 533 3.67 -6.29 9.61
N GLU A 534 4.77 -6.89 9.15
CA GLU A 534 6.09 -6.23 9.15
C GLU A 534 6.09 -4.92 8.33
N ARG A 535 5.28 -4.85 7.26
CA ARG A 535 5.14 -3.65 6.44
C ARG A 535 4.44 -2.52 7.20
N LEU A 536 3.34 -2.82 7.89
CA LEU A 536 2.61 -1.84 8.69
C LEU A 536 3.47 -1.36 9.87
N GLU A 537 4.18 -2.28 10.55
CA GLU A 537 5.15 -1.94 11.60
C GLU A 537 6.25 -1.01 11.10
N ALA A 538 6.81 -1.29 9.92
CA ALA A 538 7.84 -0.44 9.31
C ALA A 538 7.34 0.97 8.94
N ARG A 539 6.02 1.15 8.77
CA ARG A 539 5.37 2.45 8.56
C ARG A 539 4.96 3.14 9.86
N GLY A 540 5.20 2.52 11.02
CA GLY A 540 4.90 3.08 12.33
C GLY A 540 3.52 2.70 12.90
N TRP A 541 2.78 1.79 12.24
CA TRP A 541 1.57 1.22 12.83
C TRP A 541 1.92 0.22 13.92
N VAL A 542 1.04 0.12 14.91
CA VAL A 542 0.95 -1.05 15.79
C VAL A 542 -0.16 -1.94 15.23
N PRO A 543 0.15 -2.98 14.44
CA PRO A 543 -0.88 -3.83 13.87
C PRO A 543 -1.56 -4.68 14.94
N HIS A 544 -2.84 -4.96 14.70
CA HIS A 544 -3.62 -5.88 15.51
C HIS A 544 -4.56 -6.68 14.61
N MET A 545 -4.36 -8.00 14.59
CA MET A 545 -5.30 -8.91 13.94
C MET A 545 -6.49 -9.14 14.87
N ALA A 546 -7.65 -8.69 14.44
CA ALA A 546 -8.94 -8.96 15.05
C ALA A 546 -9.67 -9.98 14.16
N PHE A 547 -9.56 -11.27 14.50
CA PHE A 547 -10.27 -12.32 13.75
C PHE A 547 -11.78 -12.18 13.93
N SER A 548 -12.55 -12.42 12.87
CA SER A 548 -14.01 -12.31 12.86
C SER A 548 -14.64 -13.13 13.98
N GLN A 549 -14.11 -14.33 14.26
CA GLN A 549 -14.55 -15.16 15.38
C GLN A 549 -14.36 -14.47 16.75
N ALA A 550 -13.25 -13.77 16.95
CA ALA A 550 -12.95 -13.06 18.19
C ALA A 550 -13.87 -11.84 18.39
N VAL A 551 -14.04 -11.07 17.31
CA VAL A 551 -14.93 -9.91 17.26
C VAL A 551 -16.39 -10.34 17.49
N PHE A 552 -16.80 -11.46 16.91
CA PHE A 552 -18.16 -11.97 17.09
C PHE A 552 -18.42 -12.47 18.53
N MET A 553 -17.50 -13.27 19.08
CA MET A 553 -17.70 -13.92 20.40
C MET A 553 -17.63 -12.94 21.58
N ASP A 554 -16.67 -12.02 21.58
CA ASP A 554 -16.54 -11.01 22.63
C ASP A 554 -15.99 -9.68 22.04
N PRO A 555 -16.83 -8.92 21.32
CA PRO A 555 -16.41 -7.67 20.69
C PRO A 555 -15.97 -6.63 21.73
N GLN A 556 -16.48 -6.72 22.95
CA GLN A 556 -16.13 -5.79 24.02
C GLN A 556 -14.73 -6.05 24.57
N ARG A 557 -14.32 -7.31 24.70
CA ARG A 557 -12.94 -7.68 25.04
C ARG A 557 -11.98 -7.27 23.94
N GLU A 558 -12.34 -7.48 22.68
CA GLU A 558 -11.50 -7.08 21.55
C GLU A 558 -11.31 -5.56 21.51
N ALA A 559 -12.38 -4.78 21.65
CA ALA A 559 -12.30 -3.32 21.75
C ALA A 559 -11.41 -2.85 22.90
N ARG A 560 -11.44 -3.53 24.06
CA ARG A 560 -10.56 -3.23 25.21
C ARG A 560 -9.10 -3.58 24.92
N ALA A 561 -8.83 -4.65 24.19
CA ALA A 561 -7.49 -5.05 23.79
C ALA A 561 -6.87 -4.01 22.83
N ILE A 562 -7.64 -3.56 21.84
CA ILE A 562 -7.25 -2.45 20.95
C ILE A 562 -6.98 -1.17 21.75
N ALA A 563 -7.87 -0.81 22.67
CA ALA A 563 -7.71 0.38 23.51
C ALA A 563 -6.48 0.30 24.43
N ALA A 564 -6.08 -0.89 24.88
CA ALA A 564 -4.83 -1.08 25.61
C ALA A 564 -3.62 -0.81 24.69
N LYS A 565 -3.60 -1.38 23.48
CA LYS A 565 -2.54 -1.14 22.50
C LYS A 565 -2.40 0.34 22.13
N VAL A 566 -3.51 1.07 21.96
CA VAL A 566 -3.48 2.52 21.70
C VAL A 566 -2.83 3.28 22.86
N ARG A 567 -3.17 2.93 24.11
CA ARG A 567 -2.56 3.56 25.29
C ARG A 567 -1.08 3.26 25.41
N ASP A 568 -0.67 2.04 25.13
CA ASP A 568 0.74 1.65 25.16
C ASP A 568 1.53 2.38 24.06
N ALA A 569 0.97 2.48 22.85
CA ALA A 569 1.56 3.22 21.73
C ALA A 569 1.70 4.72 22.04
N MET A 570 0.73 5.33 22.74
CA MET A 570 0.84 6.73 23.19
C MET A 570 1.96 6.95 24.21
N GLY A 571 2.28 5.95 25.03
CA GLY A 571 3.32 5.99 26.06
C GLY A 571 4.74 5.84 25.53
N GLY A 572 4.91 5.39 24.28
CA GLY A 572 6.19 5.37 23.58
C GLY A 572 6.66 6.78 23.20
N PRO A 573 7.98 7.04 23.10
CA PRO A 573 8.49 8.30 22.56
C PRO A 573 7.94 8.53 21.14
N ALA A 574 7.32 9.70 20.91
CA ALA A 574 6.62 10.13 19.68
C ALA A 574 7.52 10.32 18.43
N GLY A 575 8.60 9.53 18.34
CA GLY A 575 9.57 9.55 17.24
C GLY A 575 10.64 8.46 17.36
N SER A 576 10.42 7.43 18.17
CA SER A 576 11.36 6.32 18.34
C SER A 576 10.57 5.01 18.36
N LEU A 577 10.27 4.48 17.18
CA LEU A 577 10.18 3.05 16.99
C LEU A 577 11.47 2.59 16.29
N PRO A 578 12.10 1.51 16.76
CA PRO A 578 13.48 1.15 16.44
C PRO A 578 13.57 0.62 15.01
N PHE A 579 14.39 1.24 14.17
CA PHE A 579 14.95 0.55 13.02
C PHE A 579 16.08 -0.36 13.50
N PRO A 580 15.97 -1.70 13.43
CA PRO A 580 17.14 -2.51 13.25
C PRO A 580 17.64 -2.23 11.84
N VAL A 581 18.63 -1.36 11.71
CA VAL A 581 19.54 -1.45 10.57
C VAL A 581 20.06 -2.89 10.56
N PRO A 582 19.87 -3.68 9.50
CA PRO A 582 20.65 -4.89 9.35
C PRO A 582 22.10 -4.42 9.28
N SER A 583 22.81 -4.57 10.39
CA SER A 583 24.25 -4.38 10.46
C SER A 583 24.83 -5.18 9.30
N ALA A 584 25.39 -4.45 8.34
CA ALA A 584 26.21 -5.01 7.30
C ALA A 584 27.19 -5.95 7.99
N ALA A 585 27.19 -7.20 7.55
CA ALA A 585 28.06 -8.24 8.02
C ALA A 585 29.47 -7.67 8.22
N SER A 586 29.94 -7.72 9.46
CA SER A 586 31.33 -7.49 9.79
C SER A 586 32.18 -8.44 8.96
N ALA A 587 32.82 -7.89 7.93
CA ALA A 587 33.94 -8.52 7.26
C ALA A 587 35.10 -8.63 8.27
N PRO A 588 35.92 -9.69 8.20
CA PRO A 588 36.89 -10.01 9.22
C PRO A 588 38.01 -8.97 9.27
N ALA A 589 38.41 -8.62 10.49
CA ALA A 589 39.60 -7.81 10.73
C ALA A 589 40.84 -8.52 10.15
N GLY A 590 41.42 -7.91 9.10
CA GLY A 590 42.80 -8.15 8.68
C GLY A 590 43.78 -7.34 9.55
N PRO A 591 45.03 -7.80 9.71
CA PRO A 591 45.94 -7.32 10.75
C PRO A 591 46.69 -6.04 10.31
N SER A 592 46.77 -5.06 11.20
CA SER A 592 47.73 -3.96 11.14
C SER A 592 48.21 -3.69 12.57
N ALA A 593 49.34 -4.28 12.97
CA ALA A 593 50.73 -3.82 12.81
C ALA A 593 51.16 -2.93 13.99
N ALA A 594 52.10 -3.44 14.79
CA ALA A 594 52.84 -2.62 15.74
C ALA A 594 54.32 -3.04 15.76
N SER A 595 55.14 -2.11 15.29
CA SER A 595 56.59 -2.09 15.37
C SER A 595 57.05 -1.92 16.82
N ALA A 596 58.25 -2.43 17.07
CA ALA A 596 58.93 -2.51 18.36
C ALA A 596 59.22 -1.17 19.06
N SER A 597 59.22 -1.19 20.41
CA SER A 597 60.28 -0.58 21.23
C SER A 597 60.37 -1.27 22.60
N ALA A 598 61.54 -1.17 23.22
CA ALA A 598 62.18 -2.11 24.14
C ALA A 598 61.85 -1.97 25.64
N GLY A 599 62.14 -3.03 26.42
CA GLY A 599 62.46 -2.94 27.86
C GLY A 599 62.00 -4.15 28.71
N PRO A 600 62.89 -4.87 29.42
CA PRO A 600 62.59 -6.16 30.05
C PRO A 600 62.21 -6.05 31.54
N SER A 601 61.36 -6.95 32.05
CA SER A 601 61.42 -7.35 33.46
C SER A 601 60.70 -8.69 33.71
N ALA A 602 61.21 -9.39 34.71
CA ALA A 602 61.08 -10.80 34.98
C ALA A 602 59.85 -11.20 35.82
N ALA A 603 59.66 -12.51 35.85
CA ALA A 603 59.15 -13.33 36.96
C ALA A 603 57.63 -13.34 37.21
N SER A 604 57.01 -14.51 37.01
CA SER A 604 56.64 -15.45 38.09
C SER A 604 55.43 -16.30 37.69
N ALA A 605 55.61 -17.62 37.65
CA ALA A 605 54.52 -18.57 37.93
C ALA A 605 54.12 -18.42 39.42
N PRO A 606 52.93 -18.90 39.86
CA PRO A 606 52.86 -20.32 40.19
C PRO A 606 51.46 -21.00 40.03
N THR A 607 51.52 -22.32 39.78
CA THR A 607 50.71 -23.44 40.32
C THR A 607 49.20 -23.29 40.65
N GLY A 608 48.38 -24.22 40.14
CA GLY A 608 47.07 -24.62 40.70
C GLY A 608 47.20 -25.42 42.01
N PRO A 609 46.31 -26.37 42.39
CA PRO A 609 44.98 -26.76 41.85
C PRO A 609 43.89 -26.86 42.96
N SER A 610 42.61 -27.14 42.63
CA SER A 610 41.75 -28.03 43.45
C SER A 610 40.45 -28.40 42.75
N ALA A 611 40.01 -29.63 43.03
CA ALA A 611 38.93 -30.41 42.42
C ALA A 611 37.62 -30.42 43.25
N ALA A 612 36.68 -31.24 42.76
CA ALA A 612 35.44 -31.77 43.37
C ALA A 612 34.15 -30.98 43.04
N SER A 613 33.00 -31.58 42.73
CA SER A 613 32.57 -32.98 42.53
C SER A 613 31.09 -32.95 42.09
N ALA A 614 30.68 -33.92 41.27
CA ALA A 614 29.27 -34.21 40.95
C ALA A 614 28.48 -34.75 42.17
N PRO A 615 27.14 -34.90 42.04
CA PRO A 615 26.62 -36.26 41.89
C PRO A 615 25.51 -36.41 40.83
N ALA A 616 25.10 -37.67 40.63
CA ALA A 616 24.43 -38.23 39.46
C ALA A 616 22.96 -38.63 39.68
N GLY A 617 22.17 -38.61 38.58
CA GLY A 617 21.09 -39.55 38.19
C GLY A 617 19.77 -39.61 38.99
N PRO A 618 18.65 -40.15 38.43
CA PRO A 618 18.60 -41.18 37.37
C PRO A 618 17.57 -41.02 36.21
N SER A 619 17.86 -41.74 35.10
CA SER A 619 17.01 -42.55 34.17
C SER A 619 15.63 -42.03 33.69
N ALA A 620 15.44 -41.65 32.42
CA ALA A 620 15.13 -42.46 31.20
C ALA A 620 13.66 -42.89 31.03
N ALA A 621 13.01 -42.37 29.96
CA ALA A 621 11.87 -43.01 29.29
C ALA A 621 11.70 -42.47 27.84
N SER A 622 12.13 -43.29 26.88
CA SER A 622 11.50 -43.58 25.57
C SER A 622 10.75 -42.48 24.79
N ALA A 623 11.34 -42.03 23.69
CA ALA A 623 10.65 -41.44 22.54
C ALA A 623 10.35 -42.53 21.48
N PRO A 624 9.16 -42.56 20.85
CA PRO A 624 8.88 -43.48 19.77
C PRO A 624 9.40 -42.96 18.42
N ALA A 625 9.72 -43.92 17.56
CA ALA A 625 10.35 -43.80 16.27
C ALA A 625 9.47 -43.14 15.20
N ALA A 626 10.12 -42.36 14.33
CA ALA A 626 9.58 -41.91 13.05
C ALA A 626 9.51 -43.08 12.04
N PRO A 627 8.41 -43.22 11.29
CA PRO A 627 8.39 -44.09 10.12
C PRO A 627 8.90 -43.36 8.86
N SER A 628 9.62 -44.16 8.08
CA SER A 628 10.25 -43.89 6.79
C SER A 628 9.25 -43.60 5.66
N ALA A 629 9.64 -42.65 4.80
CA ALA A 629 9.40 -42.53 3.35
C ALA A 629 8.22 -43.30 2.71
N ALA A 630 7.30 -42.52 2.11
CA ALA A 630 6.52 -42.92 0.95
C ALA A 630 6.23 -41.70 0.05
N SER A 631 6.86 -41.70 -1.12
CA SER A 631 6.31 -41.34 -2.44
C SER A 631 5.45 -40.07 -2.58
N ALA A 632 6.06 -39.01 -3.12
CA ALA A 632 5.35 -37.89 -3.74
C ALA A 632 4.71 -38.34 -5.08
N PRO A 633 3.47 -37.93 -5.41
CA PRO A 633 2.94 -38.11 -6.75
C PRO A 633 3.40 -36.97 -7.67
N ALA A 634 3.80 -37.37 -8.87
CA ALA A 634 4.23 -36.51 -9.97
C ALA A 634 3.06 -35.71 -10.56
N ALA A 635 3.37 -34.50 -11.03
CA ALA A 635 2.50 -33.68 -11.87
C ALA A 635 2.25 -34.38 -13.22
N PRO A 636 1.03 -34.34 -13.78
CA PRO A 636 0.77 -34.87 -15.12
C PRO A 636 1.06 -33.81 -16.20
N SER A 637 1.74 -34.29 -17.23
CA SER A 637 1.99 -33.65 -18.53
C SER A 637 0.74 -33.65 -19.41
N ALA A 638 0.71 -32.70 -20.35
CA ALA A 638 -0.30 -32.53 -21.39
C ALA A 638 -0.23 -33.58 -22.52
N ASP A 639 -1.34 -33.61 -23.27
CA ASP A 639 -1.64 -34.29 -24.56
C ASP A 639 -2.11 -35.76 -24.51
N ASP A 640 -3.43 -36.01 -24.66
CA ASP A 640 -4.06 -36.19 -25.99
C ASP A 640 -5.61 -36.36 -25.96
N ALA A 641 -6.26 -35.53 -26.78
CA ALA A 641 -7.52 -35.58 -27.55
C ALA A 641 -8.78 -36.44 -27.22
N ALA A 642 -9.91 -35.73 -27.46
CA ALA A 642 -11.23 -36.13 -28.02
C ALA A 642 -12.28 -36.72 -27.05
N ALA A 643 -13.56 -36.28 -27.02
CA ALA A 643 -14.42 -35.61 -28.00
C ALA A 643 -15.64 -34.94 -27.32
N LEU A 644 -16.16 -33.83 -27.89
CA LEU A 644 -17.57 -33.64 -28.29
C LEU A 644 -17.82 -32.18 -28.77
N SER A 645 -18.17 -32.09 -30.06
CA SER A 645 -18.88 -31.05 -30.85
C SER A 645 -20.01 -30.29 -30.13
N ALA A 646 -20.54 -29.13 -30.54
CA ALA A 646 -20.39 -28.19 -31.68
C ALA A 646 -21.31 -26.97 -31.39
N ASP A 647 -21.00 -25.80 -31.97
CA ASP A 647 -21.87 -24.78 -32.62
C ASP A 647 -21.23 -23.38 -32.50
N ASP A 648 -21.57 -22.39 -33.32
CA ASP A 648 -21.19 -22.12 -34.72
C ASP A 648 -21.28 -20.58 -34.91
N GLY A 649 -20.53 -20.03 -35.87
CA GLY A 649 -20.70 -18.67 -36.45
C GLY A 649 -20.11 -17.48 -35.65
N GLY A 650 -19.16 -16.68 -36.16
CA GLY A 650 -18.76 -16.40 -37.54
C GLY A 650 -19.00 -14.92 -37.87
N ALA A 651 -17.97 -14.07 -37.72
CA ALA A 651 -17.94 -12.70 -38.20
C ALA A 651 -17.68 -12.63 -39.72
N PRO A 652 -18.00 -11.50 -40.37
CA PRO A 652 -17.07 -10.96 -41.36
C PRO A 652 -16.94 -9.43 -41.39
N SER A 653 -15.76 -8.96 -41.77
CA SER A 653 -15.46 -7.69 -42.45
C SER A 653 -14.53 -8.05 -43.63
N PRO A 654 -14.59 -7.37 -44.78
CA PRO A 654 -14.04 -6.01 -45.00
C PRO A 654 -14.98 -5.16 -45.90
N GLY A 655 -14.85 -3.86 -46.22
CA GLY A 655 -13.77 -2.87 -46.23
C GLY A 655 -13.92 -2.04 -47.53
N ASP A 656 -13.82 -0.71 -47.40
CA ASP A 656 -13.49 0.32 -48.42
C ASP A 656 -14.54 1.15 -49.21
N GLU A 657 -14.14 2.43 -49.38
CA GLU A 657 -14.53 3.52 -50.31
C GLU A 657 -15.52 4.65 -49.89
N ALA A 658 -14.93 5.68 -49.28
CA ALA A 658 -14.74 7.05 -49.79
C ALA A 658 -15.91 7.95 -50.33
N VAL A 659 -16.12 9.05 -49.58
CA VAL A 659 -16.26 10.48 -49.99
C VAL A 659 -17.47 10.90 -50.87
N ARG A 660 -18.33 11.79 -50.34
CA ARG A 660 -18.63 13.14 -50.88
C ARG A 660 -19.62 13.93 -50.01
N ARG A 661 -19.58 15.25 -50.21
CA ARG A 661 -19.99 16.38 -49.37
C ARG A 661 -21.30 17.01 -49.91
N ALA A 662 -22.03 17.65 -48.99
CA ALA A 662 -22.77 18.92 -49.14
C ALA A 662 -24.30 18.91 -49.39
N GLU A 663 -24.95 19.75 -48.56
CA GLU A 663 -26.10 20.65 -48.82
C GLU A 663 -27.55 20.20 -48.54
N ASP A 664 -28.12 20.82 -47.48
CA ASP A 664 -29.53 21.22 -47.25
C ASP A 664 -30.08 22.10 -48.41
N PRO A 665 -31.41 22.39 -48.57
CA PRO A 665 -32.39 22.66 -47.49
C PRO A 665 -33.91 22.35 -47.74
N ALA A 666 -34.69 22.57 -46.67
CA ALA A 666 -36.04 23.19 -46.58
C ALA A 666 -37.37 22.43 -46.87
N ASP A 667 -38.25 22.54 -45.85
CA ASP A 667 -39.71 22.72 -45.79
C ASP A 667 -40.69 21.81 -46.55
N GLU A 668 -41.61 21.17 -45.80
CA GLU A 668 -43.07 21.43 -45.85
C GLU A 668 -43.87 20.37 -45.02
N ALA A 669 -44.73 20.83 -44.11
CA ALA A 669 -45.84 20.05 -43.53
C ALA A 669 -47.08 20.16 -44.46
N PRO A 670 -48.07 19.24 -44.39
CA PRO A 670 -49.25 19.53 -43.55
C PRO A 670 -50.06 18.33 -42.99
N GLU A 671 -50.69 18.61 -41.84
CA GLU A 671 -52.06 18.33 -41.31
C GLU A 671 -52.83 16.98 -41.41
N ALA A 672 -53.50 16.69 -40.28
CA ALA A 672 -54.41 15.60 -39.91
C ALA A 672 -55.89 15.82 -40.30
N PRO A 673 -56.80 14.84 -40.06
CA PRO A 673 -57.91 15.02 -39.08
C PRO A 673 -58.35 13.67 -38.41
N ALA A 674 -59.24 13.49 -37.39
CA ALA A 674 -60.05 14.29 -36.46
C ALA A 674 -60.53 13.36 -35.29
N GLY A 675 -60.93 13.94 -34.13
CA GLY A 675 -61.24 13.30 -32.82
C GLY A 675 -62.58 12.52 -32.67
N PRO A 676 -63.27 12.44 -31.49
CA PRO A 676 -63.51 13.58 -30.58
C PRO A 676 -63.68 13.32 -29.03
N THR A 677 -63.43 14.42 -28.27
CA THR A 677 -64.10 15.01 -27.07
C THR A 677 -64.37 14.28 -25.74
N ALA A 678 -63.92 14.91 -24.64
CA ALA A 678 -64.78 15.43 -23.56
C ALA A 678 -64.06 16.45 -22.63
N VAL A 679 -64.71 17.63 -22.46
CA VAL A 679 -64.75 18.56 -21.30
C VAL A 679 -63.52 19.43 -20.94
N GLN A 680 -63.82 20.72 -20.76
CA GLN A 680 -62.94 21.86 -20.50
C GLN A 680 -62.46 21.91 -19.04
N MET A 681 -61.15 22.13 -18.85
CA MET A 681 -60.56 22.77 -17.68
C MET A 681 -59.66 23.93 -18.14
N SER A 682 -59.60 24.98 -17.34
CA SER A 682 -58.95 26.28 -17.59
C SER A 682 -57.43 26.18 -17.75
N PHE A 683 -56.88 27.03 -18.64
CA PHE A 683 -55.44 27.16 -18.93
C PHE A 683 -54.58 27.63 -17.74
N GLU A 684 -55.19 28.11 -16.65
CA GLU A 684 -54.49 28.52 -15.42
C GLU A 684 -54.19 27.34 -14.47
N ASP A 685 -54.82 26.16 -14.65
CA ASP A 685 -54.59 24.98 -13.80
C ASP A 685 -53.50 24.03 -14.34
N MET A 686 -52.86 24.37 -15.46
CA MET A 686 -51.92 23.51 -16.20
C MET A 686 -50.44 23.92 -16.05
N LEU A 687 -50.13 24.90 -15.20
CA LEU A 687 -48.76 25.26 -14.89
C LEU A 687 -48.34 24.53 -13.62
N GLU A 688 -47.64 23.40 -13.79
CA GLU A 688 -46.76 22.89 -12.74
C GLU A 688 -45.72 23.99 -12.44
N GLU A 689 -46.02 24.83 -11.45
CA GLU A 689 -45.03 25.73 -10.87
C GLU A 689 -43.86 24.88 -10.39
N ARG A 690 -42.67 25.12 -10.95
CA ARG A 690 -41.42 24.60 -10.38
C ARG A 690 -41.47 24.84 -8.86
N GLY A 691 -41.05 23.86 -8.07
CA GLY A 691 -40.99 23.99 -6.61
C GLY A 691 -40.19 25.23 -6.16
N PRO A 692 -40.13 25.55 -4.85
CA PRO A 692 -39.41 26.73 -4.37
C PRO A 692 -37.96 26.71 -4.88
N ARG A 693 -37.55 27.79 -5.56
CA ARG A 693 -36.21 27.91 -6.14
C ARG A 693 -35.15 27.75 -5.03
N PRO A 694 -34.13 26.90 -5.21
CA PRO A 694 -33.01 26.77 -4.27
C PRO A 694 -32.35 28.13 -3.99
N ASP A 695 -31.87 28.34 -2.76
CA ASP A 695 -31.21 29.56 -2.33
C ASP A 695 -29.77 29.65 -2.89
N VAL A 696 -29.69 29.85 -4.22
CA VAL A 696 -28.43 29.97 -4.97
C VAL A 696 -28.28 31.40 -5.48
N PRO A 697 -27.25 32.15 -5.03
CA PRO A 697 -27.07 33.56 -5.36
C PRO A 697 -26.75 33.74 -6.85
N ARG A 698 -27.39 34.71 -7.53
CA ARG A 698 -27.15 34.98 -8.96
C ARG A 698 -25.94 35.91 -9.17
N GLY A 699 -25.22 35.73 -10.29
CA GLY A 699 -24.21 36.67 -10.78
C GLY A 699 -22.81 36.55 -10.17
N ARG A 700 -22.50 35.46 -9.44
CA ARG A 700 -21.15 35.22 -8.91
C ARG A 700 -20.26 34.53 -9.95
N PRO A 701 -18.92 34.64 -9.84
CA PRO A 701 -18.01 33.84 -10.65
C PRO A 701 -18.28 32.34 -10.46
N ILE A 702 -18.13 31.52 -11.52
CA ILE A 702 -18.45 30.09 -11.49
C ILE A 702 -17.72 29.31 -10.36
N LYS A 703 -16.56 29.80 -9.90
CA LYS A 703 -15.74 29.19 -8.85
C LYS A 703 -16.31 29.32 -7.44
N GLU A 704 -17.29 30.19 -7.23
CA GLU A 704 -17.91 30.43 -5.92
C GLU A 704 -19.18 29.61 -5.68
N TYR A 705 -19.60 28.82 -6.68
CA TYR A 705 -20.70 27.86 -6.54
C TYR A 705 -20.14 26.50 -6.12
N SER A 706 -20.74 25.88 -5.10
CA SER A 706 -20.46 24.47 -4.79
C SER A 706 -21.16 23.54 -5.78
N ASP A 707 -20.68 22.31 -5.92
CA ASP A 707 -21.35 21.31 -6.74
C ASP A 707 -22.78 21.05 -6.26
N ASP A 708 -23.02 20.99 -4.94
CA ASP A 708 -24.37 20.86 -4.37
C ASP A 708 -25.32 21.98 -4.79
N GLN A 709 -24.81 23.22 -4.92
CA GLN A 709 -25.61 24.37 -5.37
C GLN A 709 -25.97 24.27 -6.86
N LEU A 710 -25.03 23.77 -7.68
CA LEU A 710 -25.26 23.55 -9.11
C LEU A 710 -26.20 22.37 -9.34
N ASP A 711 -26.08 21.30 -8.56
CA ASP A 711 -26.91 20.10 -8.67
C ASP A 711 -28.33 20.38 -8.16
N ALA A 712 -28.50 21.12 -7.07
CA ALA A 712 -29.80 21.59 -6.60
C ALA A 712 -30.50 22.49 -7.64
N LEU A 713 -29.75 23.35 -8.32
CA LEU A 713 -30.28 24.20 -9.38
C LEU A 713 -30.64 23.38 -10.64
N THR A 714 -29.85 22.36 -10.98
CA THR A 714 -30.13 21.43 -12.08
C THR A 714 -31.39 20.63 -11.81
N ALA A 715 -31.55 20.08 -10.60
CA ALA A 715 -32.74 19.36 -10.18
C ALA A 715 -34.01 20.25 -10.19
N TRP A 716 -33.87 21.51 -9.77
CA TRP A 716 -34.97 22.48 -9.84
C TRP A 716 -35.33 22.89 -11.28
N ILE A 717 -34.36 22.98 -12.19
CA ILE A 717 -34.64 23.25 -13.62
C ILE A 717 -35.31 22.04 -14.26
N ALA A 718 -34.90 20.82 -13.91
CA ALA A 718 -35.49 19.59 -14.41
C ALA A 718 -36.89 19.29 -13.84
N SER A 719 -37.30 19.96 -12.76
CA SER A 719 -38.61 19.76 -12.14
C SER A 719 -39.78 20.36 -12.92
N ASP A 720 -39.55 20.94 -14.10
CA ASP A 720 -40.61 21.45 -14.99
C ASP A 720 -41.07 20.43 -16.03
N GLY A 721 -40.59 19.19 -15.95
CA GLY A 721 -41.01 18.08 -16.81
C GLY A 721 -40.50 18.15 -18.25
N GLU A 722 -39.73 19.18 -18.64
CA GLU A 722 -39.14 19.26 -19.98
C GLU A 722 -37.87 18.40 -20.08
N GLN A 723 -37.88 17.39 -20.97
CA GLN A 723 -36.68 16.64 -21.32
C GLN A 723 -35.73 17.53 -22.15
N ARG A 724 -34.57 17.86 -21.56
CA ARG A 724 -33.53 18.69 -22.19
C ARG A 724 -32.26 17.88 -22.41
N GLU A 725 -31.70 17.97 -23.61
CA GLU A 725 -30.34 17.49 -23.84
C GLU A 725 -29.31 18.31 -23.03
N VAL A 726 -28.13 17.72 -22.77
CA VAL A 726 -27.07 18.32 -21.95
C VAL A 726 -26.73 19.76 -22.38
N ALA A 727 -26.66 20.04 -23.68
CA ALA A 727 -26.39 21.38 -24.19
C ALA A 727 -27.49 22.41 -23.82
N ALA A 728 -28.76 21.99 -23.83
CA ALA A 728 -29.89 22.82 -23.44
C ALA A 728 -29.95 23.04 -21.92
N MET A 729 -29.60 22.01 -21.13
CA MET A 729 -29.48 22.13 -19.67
C MET A 729 -28.37 23.11 -19.25
N VAL A 730 -27.21 23.07 -19.92
CA VAL A 730 -26.11 24.02 -19.71
C VAL A 730 -26.52 25.46 -20.02
N ALA A 731 -27.33 25.66 -21.06
CA ALA A 731 -27.85 26.99 -21.40
C ALA A 731 -28.85 27.50 -20.35
N ALA A 732 -29.72 26.62 -19.82
CA ALA A 732 -30.66 26.95 -18.75
C ALA A 732 -29.94 27.32 -17.45
N LEU A 733 -28.97 26.51 -17.00
CA LEU A 733 -28.14 26.80 -15.82
C LEU A 733 -27.41 28.14 -15.96
N ARG A 734 -26.87 28.43 -17.15
CA ARG A 734 -26.17 29.69 -17.41
C ARG A 734 -27.09 30.91 -17.30
N SER A 735 -28.29 30.79 -17.84
CA SER A 735 -29.33 31.82 -17.76
C SER A 735 -29.73 32.06 -16.31
N GLU A 736 -29.96 30.98 -15.54
CA GLU A 736 -30.39 31.05 -14.14
C GLU A 736 -29.32 31.58 -13.18
N LEU A 737 -28.05 31.30 -13.45
CA LEU A 737 -26.92 31.84 -12.68
C LEU A 737 -26.56 33.28 -13.09
N GLY A 738 -27.09 33.80 -14.20
CA GLY A 738 -26.82 35.14 -14.69
C GLY A 738 -25.38 35.34 -15.23
N ILE A 739 -24.74 34.27 -15.72
CA ILE A 739 -23.36 34.32 -16.21
C ILE A 739 -23.34 34.67 -17.70
N THR A 740 -22.91 35.89 -18.03
CA THR A 740 -22.89 36.40 -19.42
C THR A 740 -21.60 36.06 -20.19
N ARG A 741 -20.53 35.64 -19.50
CA ARG A 741 -19.22 35.34 -20.11
C ARG A 741 -19.14 33.88 -20.57
N LYS A 742 -18.87 33.63 -21.85
CA LYS A 742 -18.55 32.29 -22.38
C LYS A 742 -17.06 31.98 -22.17
N GLY A 743 -16.74 30.80 -21.63
CA GLY A 743 -15.35 30.36 -21.43
C GLY A 743 -15.30 28.86 -21.17
N SER A 744 -14.27 28.16 -21.68
CA SER A 744 -14.22 26.68 -21.68
C SER A 744 -14.37 26.08 -20.28
N ARG A 745 -13.76 26.68 -19.26
CA ARG A 745 -13.86 26.25 -17.86
C ARG A 745 -15.26 26.43 -17.26
N ILE A 746 -16.00 27.47 -17.66
CA ILE A 746 -17.39 27.68 -17.22
C ILE A 746 -18.29 26.63 -17.88
N ASP A 747 -18.09 26.39 -19.17
CA ASP A 747 -18.85 25.42 -19.95
C ASP A 747 -18.62 23.99 -19.45
N GLN A 748 -17.40 23.66 -19.02
CA GLN A 748 -17.03 22.34 -18.50
C GLN A 748 -17.66 22.07 -17.13
N VAL A 749 -17.66 23.06 -16.22
CA VAL A 749 -18.30 22.94 -14.90
C VAL A 749 -19.82 22.81 -15.02
N LEU A 750 -20.45 23.62 -15.87
CA LEU A 750 -21.90 23.52 -16.10
C LEU A 750 -22.30 22.23 -16.82
N ARG A 751 -21.44 21.71 -17.73
CA ARG A 751 -21.66 20.43 -18.40
C ARG A 751 -21.55 19.27 -17.42
N ALA A 752 -20.54 19.28 -16.54
CA ALA A 752 -20.41 18.29 -15.49
C ALA A 752 -21.65 18.25 -14.57
N ALA A 753 -22.17 19.41 -14.14
CA ALA A 753 -23.40 19.48 -13.36
C ALA A 753 -24.64 18.95 -14.13
N ALA A 754 -24.75 19.26 -15.42
CA ALA A 754 -25.84 18.77 -16.26
C ALA A 754 -25.76 17.25 -16.51
N GLU A 755 -24.55 16.69 -16.68
CA GLU A 755 -24.32 15.26 -16.89
C GLU A 755 -24.56 14.45 -15.60
N ARG A 756 -24.20 14.99 -14.43
CA ARG A 756 -24.47 14.34 -13.12
C ARG A 756 -25.96 14.13 -12.84
N HIS A 757 -26.84 14.97 -13.39
CA HIS A 757 -28.29 14.81 -13.24
C HIS A 757 -28.92 13.91 -14.33
N GLY A 758 -28.27 13.76 -15.49
CA GLY A 758 -28.77 12.98 -16.61
C GLY A 758 -28.37 11.50 -16.61
N GLY A 759 -27.60 11.06 -15.60
CA GLY A 759 -27.10 9.69 -15.43
C GLY A 759 -28.00 8.79 -14.60
#